data_AF-A0A933F1J7-F1
#
_entry.id   AF-A0A933F1J7-F1
#
_cell.length_a   1.000
_cell.length_b   1.000
_cell.length_c   1.000
_cell.angle_alpha   90.00
_cell.angle_beta   90.00
_cell.angle_gamma   90.00
#
_symmetry.space_group_name_H-M   'P 1'
#
loop_
_entity.id
_entity.type
_entity.pdbx_description
1 polymer ?
#
loop_
_entity_poly.entity_id
_entity_poly.type
_entity_poly.pdbx_seq_one_letter_code
_entity_poly.pdbx_strand_id
1 'polypeptide(L)'
;MRQVLLAIALSFRAGYCLEVATPSQTVHPVPEPSVEIWLTLGRSRYYEGSLRAALEAYEKGVKLDPRSVEAWLNGAVILEETGDLRRALRWYEKAAALKPDAEIFNAAGWAHLRLADLAGATTAFHRAVELRSDHGFALLGLGRTALDSGNPEQALAWLDRAAAAAPNLNLIPYYQGKAHEALKNDDRAIESFRRSVVMDSYFSEGRDLLAKAYLRSRNYREAWDQWSKALDAEPKSRRLRSLLYKVQALLRHAPEQMKRRPPPPPVPLETESAPGQVPVLRVGVGTDPLGKIRARSSASFKVNTDFELVDPKTGKAWLAGQAHEAWHVSVKRAKKKRFLAFMSPAGRPPLEKPGPVSIRPKEPGRSVIWIDESSPAAMAVRGELEIAMHRGHLRLVNSLDLENYTHGVVSREMPIDSPLEALKAQAVLARTYALHLKKHRQTHRKDGYEVCDQQHCQVYAGVRAESPRSRQVVDDTRGRVVTYQGRVASTIYTANCGGHTQSGKEVWGHVPYWIGRSDAPEGRREILDPWELKQWLRAWPKSYCGPSAHVYPSHYRWTRSVSFKDIEEEMARKLKIGRLKSIRPLKRSQAGNVLSLLVQGDRRSVKVVSEIKIRGLLGLGSLRSTLFVMETELGKDGKPQAFMFYGGGWGHGLGLCQSGAMGRAESGQEHDRIIRDYFPGVEISQLSY
;
A
#
# COMPACT_ATOMS: atom_id res chain seq x y z
N MET A 1 42.58 -2.23 7.75
CA MET A 1 42.09 -0.83 7.65
C MET A 1 42.38 -0.21 6.29
N ARG A 2 43.62 -0.22 5.77
CA ARG A 2 43.98 0.31 4.43
C ARG A 2 43.22 -0.33 3.26
N GLN A 3 43.02 -1.65 3.25
CA GLN A 3 42.29 -2.34 2.16
C GLN A 3 40.77 -2.07 2.13
N VAL A 4 40.16 -1.78 3.29
CA VAL A 4 38.72 -1.45 3.39
C VAL A 4 38.45 -0.02 2.90
N LEU A 5 39.36 0.92 3.21
CA LEU A 5 39.30 2.30 2.71
C LEU A 5 39.55 2.37 1.20
N LEU A 6 40.45 1.54 0.66
CA LEU A 6 40.72 1.46 -0.79
C LEU A 6 39.51 0.88 -1.56
N ALA A 7 38.82 -0.12 -1.00
CA ALA A 7 37.61 -0.69 -1.60
C ALA A 7 36.42 0.28 -1.62
N ILE A 8 36.30 1.17 -0.63
CA ILE A 8 35.26 2.22 -0.57
C ILE A 8 35.56 3.35 -1.57
N ALA A 9 36.83 3.73 -1.76
CA ALA A 9 37.21 4.73 -2.75
C ALA A 9 37.05 4.23 -4.21
N LEU A 10 37.30 2.94 -4.46
CA LEU A 10 37.22 2.33 -5.80
C LEU A 10 35.79 1.98 -6.25
N SER A 11 34.83 1.88 -5.34
CA SER A 11 33.44 1.50 -5.68
C SER A 11 32.55 2.68 -6.14
N PHE A 12 33.08 3.91 -6.16
CA PHE A 12 32.32 5.13 -6.52
C PHE A 12 32.80 5.86 -7.78
N ARG A 13 33.85 5.40 -8.48
CA ARG A 13 34.20 5.89 -9.82
C ARG A 13 33.68 4.91 -10.88
N ALA A 14 32.49 5.20 -11.41
CA ALA A 14 31.98 4.51 -12.59
C ALA A 14 32.66 5.03 -13.88
N GLY A 15 33.09 4.11 -14.73
CA GLY A 15 33.14 4.24 -16.19
C GLY A 15 34.03 5.32 -16.80
N TYR A 16 35.28 4.99 -17.11
CA TYR A 16 36.00 5.47 -18.30
C TYR A 16 37.01 4.40 -18.73
N CYS A 17 37.19 4.26 -20.05
CA CYS A 17 38.06 3.28 -20.69
C CYS A 17 39.52 3.41 -20.23
N LEU A 18 40.20 2.25 -20.16
CA LEU A 18 41.62 2.12 -19.89
C LEU A 18 42.43 2.58 -21.11
N GLU A 19 43.14 3.69 -20.98
CA GLU A 19 44.42 3.89 -21.68
C GLU A 19 45.56 3.67 -20.68
N VAL A 20 46.53 2.88 -21.12
CA VAL A 20 47.64 2.38 -20.33
C VAL A 20 48.72 3.45 -20.27
N ALA A 21 49.03 3.96 -19.06
CA ALA A 21 50.18 4.82 -18.83
C ALA A 21 50.98 4.34 -17.60
N THR A 22 52.30 4.44 -17.75
CA THR A 22 53.41 3.91 -16.93
C THR A 22 53.45 4.35 -15.46
N PRO A 23 54.16 3.61 -14.58
CA PRO A 23 54.11 3.83 -13.13
C PRO A 23 55.03 4.97 -12.67
N SER A 24 54.50 6.17 -12.50
CA SER A 24 55.06 7.13 -11.55
C SER A 24 54.28 7.01 -10.23
N GLN A 25 54.92 6.44 -9.20
CA GLN A 25 54.35 6.34 -7.86
C GLN A 25 54.28 7.72 -7.19
N THR A 26 53.29 8.53 -7.55
CA THR A 26 52.79 9.57 -6.66
C THR A 26 51.91 8.90 -5.63
N VAL A 27 52.48 8.63 -4.45
CA VAL A 27 51.72 8.24 -3.27
C VAL A 27 50.81 9.41 -2.92
N HIS A 28 49.57 9.38 -3.40
CA HIS A 28 48.55 10.31 -2.91
C HIS A 28 48.43 10.11 -1.39
N PRO A 29 48.51 11.17 -0.56
CA PRO A 29 48.28 11.04 0.86
C PRO A 29 46.92 10.39 1.06
N VAL A 30 46.87 9.35 1.91
CA VAL A 30 45.60 8.78 2.34
C VAL A 30 44.79 9.93 2.92
N PRO A 31 43.58 10.23 2.41
CA PRO A 31 42.80 11.34 2.92
C PRO A 31 42.65 11.16 4.43
N GLU A 32 42.95 12.21 5.19
CA GLU A 32 42.75 12.17 6.63
C GLU A 32 41.32 11.73 6.95
N PRO A 33 41.10 10.96 8.03
CA PRO A 33 39.74 10.55 8.39
C PRO A 33 38.91 11.83 8.57
N SER A 34 37.93 12.04 7.69
CA SER A 34 36.94 13.11 7.85
C SER A 34 35.68 12.57 8.51
N VAL A 35 34.96 13.44 9.20
CA VAL A 35 33.67 13.07 9.80
C VAL A 35 32.68 12.57 8.74
N GLU A 36 32.76 13.10 7.52
CA GLU A 36 31.91 12.70 6.39
C GLU A 36 32.06 11.21 6.01
N ILE A 37 33.26 10.64 6.11
CA ILE A 37 33.47 9.20 5.87
C ILE A 37 32.71 8.37 6.89
N TRP A 38 32.72 8.79 8.16
CA TRP A 38 32.01 8.10 9.24
C TRP A 38 30.50 8.27 9.13
N LEU A 39 30.01 9.44 8.73
CA LEU A 39 28.59 9.68 8.43
C LEU A 39 28.10 8.78 7.29
N THR A 40 28.84 8.74 6.18
CA THR A 40 28.50 7.91 5.03
C THR A 40 28.57 6.41 5.35
N LEU A 41 29.57 5.96 6.11
CA LEU A 41 29.64 4.57 6.58
C LEU A 41 28.48 4.24 7.52
N GLY A 42 28.16 5.13 8.47
CA GLY A 42 27.03 4.99 9.39
C GLY A 42 25.71 4.83 8.64
N ARG A 43 25.45 5.68 7.64
CA ARG A 43 24.27 5.60 6.75
C ARG A 43 24.23 4.27 6.02
N SER A 44 25.33 3.86 5.39
CA SER A 44 25.40 2.56 4.69
C SER A 44 25.06 1.39 5.63
N ARG A 45 25.68 1.34 6.83
CA ARG A 45 25.40 0.28 7.82
C ARG A 45 23.98 0.31 8.35
N TYR A 46 23.35 1.48 8.46
CA TYR A 46 21.94 1.61 8.83
C TYR A 46 21.02 0.96 7.79
N TYR A 47 21.23 1.23 6.50
CA TYR A 47 20.43 0.64 5.42
C TYR A 47 20.69 -0.86 5.24
N GLU A 48 21.88 -1.34 5.59
CA GLU A 48 22.20 -2.77 5.70
C GLU A 48 21.66 -3.43 6.99
N GLY A 49 21.00 -2.66 7.87
CA GLY A 49 20.47 -3.07 9.18
C GLY A 49 21.51 -3.54 10.19
N SER A 50 22.78 -3.20 9.96
CA SER A 50 23.87 -3.42 10.90
C SER A 50 23.90 -2.28 11.92
N LEU A 51 22.82 -2.14 12.72
CA LEU A 51 22.62 -1.00 13.63
C LEU A 51 23.79 -0.79 14.61
N ARG A 52 24.39 -1.88 15.11
CA ARG A 52 25.60 -1.78 15.96
C ARG A 52 26.76 -1.14 15.21
N ALA A 53 27.05 -1.60 13.99
CA ALA A 53 28.14 -1.04 13.17
C ALA A 53 27.84 0.40 12.73
N ALA A 54 26.56 0.74 12.53
CA ALA A 54 26.13 2.12 12.26
C ALA A 54 26.41 3.03 13.47
N LEU A 55 26.02 2.60 14.68
CA LEU A 55 26.32 3.34 15.91
C LEU A 55 27.83 3.51 16.13
N GLU A 56 28.61 2.45 15.97
CA GLU A 56 30.07 2.50 16.09
C GLU A 56 30.70 3.49 15.09
N ALA A 57 30.14 3.63 13.89
CA ALA A 57 30.59 4.63 12.92
C ALA A 57 30.27 6.05 13.38
N TYR A 58 29.05 6.31 13.87
CA TYR A 58 28.68 7.63 14.41
C TYR A 58 29.47 8.00 15.67
N GLU A 59 29.73 7.04 16.57
CA GLU A 59 30.60 7.23 17.75
C GLU A 59 32.02 7.64 17.34
N LYS A 60 32.57 7.05 16.28
CA LYS A 60 33.86 7.46 15.72
C LYS A 60 33.81 8.84 15.07
N GLY A 61 32.71 9.17 14.38
CA GLY A 61 32.47 10.51 13.83
C GLY A 61 32.48 11.58 14.92
N VAL A 62 31.71 11.36 16.00
CA VAL A 62 31.68 12.23 17.18
C VAL A 62 33.05 12.32 17.87
N LYS A 63 33.80 11.21 17.98
CA LYS A 63 35.13 11.23 18.58
C LYS A 63 36.12 12.06 17.77
N LEU A 64 36.01 12.03 16.45
CA LEU A 64 36.86 12.77 15.52
C LEU A 64 36.49 14.26 15.52
N ASP A 65 35.20 14.58 15.44
CA ASP A 65 34.67 15.93 15.55
C ASP A 65 33.47 15.98 16.50
N PRO A 66 33.69 16.35 17.77
CA PRO A 66 32.62 16.47 18.76
C PRO A 66 31.58 17.55 18.42
N ARG A 67 31.86 18.45 17.46
CA ARG A 67 30.93 19.49 17.01
C ARG A 67 30.02 19.05 15.87
N SER A 68 30.21 17.85 15.30
CA SER A 68 29.35 17.33 14.23
C SER A 68 27.96 16.98 14.75
N VAL A 69 27.00 17.88 14.52
CA VAL A 69 25.59 17.72 14.91
C VAL A 69 24.97 16.49 14.24
N GLU A 70 25.30 16.25 12.97
CA GLU A 70 24.79 15.13 12.18
C GLU A 70 25.21 13.78 12.78
N ALA A 71 26.45 13.66 13.27
CA ALA A 71 26.92 12.41 13.89
C ALA A 71 26.16 12.11 15.20
N TRP A 72 25.94 13.14 16.02
CA TRP A 72 25.12 13.03 17.23
C TRP A 72 23.66 12.67 16.90
N LEU A 73 23.03 13.36 15.95
CA LEU A 73 21.62 13.12 15.63
C LEU A 73 21.39 11.74 15.02
N ASN A 74 22.25 11.32 14.10
CA ASN A 74 22.12 10.01 13.48
C ASN A 74 22.39 8.88 14.47
N GLY A 75 23.40 9.00 15.34
CA GLY A 75 23.64 8.02 16.40
C GLY A 75 22.53 7.96 17.43
N ALA A 76 21.91 9.09 17.78
CA ALA A 76 20.74 9.14 18.67
C ALA A 76 19.55 8.34 18.10
N VAL A 77 19.29 8.44 16.80
CA VAL A 77 18.25 7.62 16.13
C VAL A 77 18.57 6.13 16.22
N ILE A 78 19.84 5.72 16.04
CA ILE A 78 20.22 4.31 16.20
C ILE A 78 20.01 3.83 17.64
N LEU A 79 20.39 4.64 18.63
CA LEU A 79 20.19 4.32 20.05
C LEU A 79 18.70 4.16 20.38
N GLU A 80 17.85 5.04 19.86
CA GLU A 80 16.40 4.96 20.03
C GLU A 80 15.81 3.71 19.35
N GLU A 81 16.16 3.40 18.09
CA GLU A 81 15.70 2.19 17.41
C GLU A 81 16.16 0.89 18.09
N THR A 82 17.28 0.94 18.83
CA THR A 82 17.78 -0.19 19.63
C THR A 82 17.24 -0.22 21.06
N GLY A 83 16.46 0.79 21.47
CA GLY A 83 15.80 0.87 22.78
C GLY A 83 16.63 1.54 23.88
N ASP A 84 17.83 2.04 23.59
CA ASP A 84 18.66 2.78 24.55
C ASP A 84 18.24 4.25 24.63
N LEU A 85 17.01 4.47 25.10
CA LEU A 85 16.37 5.79 25.14
C LEU A 85 17.14 6.79 26.00
N ARG A 86 17.79 6.34 27.08
CA ARG A 86 18.58 7.21 27.96
C ARG A 86 19.83 7.74 27.27
N ARG A 87 20.56 6.90 26.52
CA ARG A 87 21.70 7.40 25.71
C ARG A 87 21.21 8.26 24.56
N ALA A 88 20.14 7.86 23.88
CA ALA A 88 19.55 8.62 22.78
C ALA A 88 19.20 10.05 23.24
N LEU A 89 18.54 10.19 24.39
CA LEU A 89 18.21 11.50 24.97
C LEU A 89 19.46 12.35 25.20
N ARG A 90 20.50 11.81 25.85
CA ARG A 90 21.76 12.54 26.06
C ARG A 90 22.41 12.98 24.75
N TRP A 91 22.31 12.18 23.70
CA TRP A 91 22.84 12.53 22.38
C TRP A 91 22.02 13.65 21.72
N TYR A 92 20.70 13.64 21.87
CA TYR A 92 19.85 14.76 21.44
C TYR A 92 20.17 16.04 22.21
N GLU A 93 20.35 15.98 23.53
CA GLU A 93 20.74 17.14 24.35
C GLU A 93 22.09 17.72 23.93
N LYS A 94 23.07 16.86 23.61
CA LYS A 94 24.36 17.30 23.07
C LYS A 94 24.22 17.97 21.71
N ALA A 95 23.45 17.38 20.79
CA ALA A 95 23.16 18.00 19.51
C ALA A 95 22.45 19.35 19.66
N ALA A 96 21.45 19.44 20.55
CA ALA A 96 20.71 20.67 20.83
C ALA A 96 21.59 21.76 21.46
N ALA A 97 22.57 21.39 22.29
CA ALA A 97 23.53 22.34 22.85
C ALA A 97 24.49 22.91 21.77
N LEU A 98 24.83 22.12 20.75
CA LEU A 98 25.67 22.56 19.63
C LEU A 98 24.90 23.42 18.63
N LYS A 99 23.66 23.03 18.33
CA LYS A 99 22.76 23.72 17.41
C LYS A 99 21.33 23.64 17.95
N PRO A 100 20.86 24.66 18.67
CA PRO A 100 19.47 24.73 19.10
C PRO A 100 18.53 24.71 17.90
N ASP A 101 17.69 23.68 17.81
CA ASP A 101 16.76 23.49 16.70
C ASP A 101 15.48 22.82 17.19
N ALA A 102 14.35 23.25 16.65
CA ALA A 102 13.04 22.84 17.12
C ALA A 102 12.79 21.32 16.95
N GLU A 103 13.33 20.69 15.90
CA GLU A 103 13.19 19.25 15.67
C GLU A 103 14.00 18.43 16.67
N ILE A 104 15.17 18.93 17.09
CA ILE A 104 16.02 18.26 18.08
C ILE A 104 15.33 18.28 19.45
N PHE A 105 14.81 19.44 19.86
CA PHE A 105 14.05 19.55 21.11
C PHE A 105 12.74 18.74 21.08
N ASN A 106 12.05 18.69 19.94
CA ASN A 106 10.92 17.80 19.74
C ASN A 106 11.32 16.32 19.93
N ALA A 107 12.42 15.87 19.32
CA ALA A 107 12.92 14.51 19.50
C ALA A 107 13.31 14.19 20.95
N ALA A 108 13.95 15.14 21.65
CA ALA A 108 14.26 15.02 23.07
C ALA A 108 12.98 14.93 23.92
N GLY A 109 11.97 15.76 23.65
CA GLY A 109 10.67 15.73 24.35
C GLY A 109 9.96 14.37 24.23
N TRP A 110 9.93 13.79 23.03
CA TRP A 110 9.39 12.44 22.84
C TRP A 110 10.23 11.35 23.54
N ALA A 111 11.55 11.53 23.63
CA ALA A 111 12.42 10.62 24.39
C ALA A 111 12.15 10.71 25.90
N HIS A 112 12.01 11.91 26.47
CA HIS A 112 11.59 12.10 27.87
C HIS A 112 10.23 11.48 28.15
N LEU A 113 9.24 11.70 27.27
CA LEU A 113 7.90 11.18 27.44
C LEU A 113 7.89 9.64 27.51
N ARG A 114 8.66 8.96 26.64
CA ARG A 114 8.80 7.49 26.68
C ARG A 114 9.59 6.98 27.89
N LEU A 115 10.42 7.82 28.49
CA LEU A 115 11.09 7.55 29.76
C LEU A 115 10.19 7.87 30.97
N ALA A 116 8.93 8.25 30.74
CA ALA A 116 7.98 8.73 31.74
C ALA A 116 8.44 9.99 32.52
N ASP A 117 9.38 10.75 31.95
CA ASP A 117 9.82 12.03 32.49
C ASP A 117 8.97 13.16 31.92
N LEU A 118 7.82 13.40 32.56
CA LEU A 118 6.83 14.39 32.10
C LEU A 118 7.37 15.83 32.20
N ALA A 119 8.23 16.11 33.19
CA ALA A 119 8.82 17.44 33.40
C ALA A 119 9.85 17.78 32.31
N GLY A 120 10.76 16.84 32.02
CA GLY A 120 11.69 16.96 30.92
C GLY A 120 10.99 17.05 29.56
N ALA A 121 9.94 16.24 29.35
CA ALA A 121 9.13 16.28 28.14
C ALA A 121 8.49 17.67 27.93
N THR A 122 7.86 18.20 28.98
CA THR A 122 7.23 19.53 28.97
C THR A 122 8.25 20.61 28.60
N THR A 123 9.41 20.62 29.27
CA THR A 123 10.49 21.59 29.03
C THR A 123 11.00 21.53 27.59
N ALA A 124 11.30 20.32 27.10
CA ALA A 124 11.83 20.14 25.75
C ALA A 124 10.81 20.53 24.67
N PHE A 125 9.53 20.16 24.82
CA PHE A 125 8.51 20.56 23.86
C PHE A 125 8.23 22.06 23.89
N HIS A 126 8.22 22.71 25.07
CA HIS A 126 8.14 24.16 25.15
C HIS A 126 9.28 24.83 24.40
N ARG A 127 10.51 24.34 24.57
CA ARG A 127 11.68 24.88 23.84
C ARG A 127 11.54 24.70 22.33
N ALA A 128 11.00 23.57 21.88
CA ALA A 128 10.70 23.36 20.46
C ALA A 128 9.66 24.37 19.93
N VAL A 129 8.61 24.65 20.71
CA VAL A 129 7.56 25.62 20.35
C VAL A 129 8.05 27.06 20.43
N GLU A 130 8.97 27.40 21.33
CA GLU A 130 9.63 28.72 21.37
C GLU A 130 10.44 28.99 20.10
N LEU A 131 11.18 27.99 19.61
CA LEU A 131 11.97 28.09 18.39
C LEU A 131 11.09 28.05 17.12
N ARG A 132 9.96 27.35 17.18
CA ARG A 132 8.97 27.27 16.10
C ARG A 132 7.56 27.11 16.66
N SER A 133 6.81 28.21 16.69
CA SER A 133 5.51 28.29 17.36
C SER A 133 4.40 27.42 16.76
N ASP A 134 4.56 27.05 15.48
CA ASP A 134 3.68 26.19 14.70
C ASP A 134 4.24 24.75 14.54
N HIS A 135 5.13 24.31 15.44
CA HIS A 135 5.64 22.94 15.40
C HIS A 135 4.57 21.91 15.82
N GLY A 136 3.82 21.38 14.85
CA GLY A 136 2.66 20.50 15.11
C GLY A 136 2.94 19.27 15.99
N PHE A 137 4.05 18.55 15.78
CA PHE A 137 4.41 17.40 16.62
C PHE A 137 4.84 17.79 18.05
N ALA A 138 5.46 18.95 18.26
CA ALA A 138 5.81 19.42 19.60
C ALA A 138 4.56 19.89 20.36
N LEU A 139 3.63 20.58 19.68
CA LEU A 139 2.33 20.95 20.24
C LEU A 139 1.49 19.71 20.61
N LEU A 140 1.49 18.68 19.74
CA LEU A 140 0.92 17.38 20.05
C LEU A 140 1.58 16.75 21.28
N GLY A 141 2.92 16.84 21.38
CA GLY A 141 3.71 16.39 22.52
C GLY A 141 3.31 17.08 23.83
N LEU A 142 3.13 18.41 23.83
CA LEU A 142 2.62 19.17 24.99
C LEU A 142 1.22 18.72 25.37
N GLY A 143 0.30 18.59 24.40
CA GLY A 143 -1.05 18.10 24.64
C GLY A 143 -1.07 16.70 25.23
N ARG A 144 -0.25 15.79 24.70
CA ARG A 144 -0.09 14.43 25.22
C ARG A 144 0.47 14.43 26.64
N THR A 145 1.50 15.23 26.89
CA THR A 145 2.17 15.32 28.20
C THR A 145 1.22 15.90 29.26
N ALA A 146 0.44 16.93 28.92
CA ALA A 146 -0.59 17.49 29.79
C ALA A 146 -1.68 16.45 30.13
N LEU A 147 -2.13 15.67 29.14
CA LEU A 147 -3.10 14.59 29.36
C LEU A 147 -2.55 13.50 30.28
N ASP A 148 -1.30 13.06 30.06
CA ASP A 148 -0.64 12.05 30.91
C ASP A 148 -0.34 12.59 32.33
N SER A 149 -0.27 13.92 32.48
CA SER A 149 -0.18 14.63 33.77
C SER A 149 -1.53 14.84 34.46
N GLY A 150 -2.64 14.43 33.83
CA GLY A 150 -3.98 14.57 34.39
C GLY A 150 -4.65 15.93 34.18
N ASN A 151 -4.16 16.73 33.22
CA ASN A 151 -4.67 18.08 32.91
C ASN A 151 -5.35 18.12 31.51
N PRO A 152 -6.56 17.54 31.34
CA PRO A 152 -7.18 17.40 30.02
C PRO A 152 -7.62 18.72 29.37
N GLU A 153 -7.97 19.76 30.13
CA GLU A 153 -8.31 21.09 29.59
C GLU A 153 -7.08 21.76 28.97
N GLN A 154 -5.95 21.70 29.66
CA GLN A 154 -4.67 22.20 29.13
C GLN A 154 -4.24 21.38 27.92
N ALA A 155 -4.47 20.06 27.94
CA ALA A 155 -4.19 19.20 26.80
C ALA A 155 -4.97 19.66 25.55
N LEU A 156 -6.26 19.96 25.68
CA LEU A 156 -7.09 20.46 24.59
C LEU A 156 -6.55 21.78 24.01
N ALA A 157 -6.16 22.73 24.86
CA ALA A 157 -5.59 24.01 24.40
C ALA A 157 -4.34 23.82 23.51
N TRP A 158 -3.45 22.90 23.89
CA TRP A 158 -2.29 22.55 23.07
C TRP A 158 -2.67 21.81 21.78
N LEU A 159 -3.63 20.89 21.86
CA LEU A 159 -4.10 20.10 20.72
C LEU A 159 -4.84 20.96 19.69
N ASP A 160 -5.56 22.00 20.11
CA ASP A 160 -6.22 22.94 19.21
C ASP A 160 -5.20 23.75 18.42
N ARG A 161 -4.13 24.21 19.08
CA ARG A 161 -2.97 24.80 18.39
C ARG A 161 -2.30 23.81 17.45
N ALA A 162 -2.13 22.56 17.88
CA ALA A 162 -1.57 21.51 17.04
C ALA A 162 -2.43 21.28 15.78
N ALA A 163 -3.75 21.32 15.90
CA ALA A 163 -4.68 21.13 14.79
C ALA A 163 -4.55 22.23 13.72
N ALA A 164 -4.28 23.47 14.14
CA ALA A 164 -3.98 24.57 13.23
C ALA A 164 -2.63 24.38 12.53
N ALA A 165 -1.61 23.93 13.27
CA ALA A 165 -0.25 23.75 12.78
C ALA A 165 -0.07 22.52 11.86
N ALA A 166 -0.80 21.42 12.12
CA ALA A 166 -0.69 20.16 11.40
C ALA A 166 -2.07 19.56 11.10
N PRO A 167 -2.86 20.20 10.21
CA PRO A 167 -4.27 19.85 9.98
C PRO A 167 -4.48 18.44 9.42
N ASN A 168 -3.44 17.81 8.87
CA ASN A 168 -3.49 16.47 8.29
C ASN A 168 -3.05 15.36 9.27
N LEU A 169 -2.67 15.68 10.51
CA LEU A 169 -2.20 14.70 11.48
C LEU A 169 -3.37 14.12 12.30
N ASN A 170 -3.79 12.91 11.97
CA ASN A 170 -4.93 12.22 12.59
C ASN A 170 -4.75 11.92 14.10
N LEU A 171 -3.52 11.95 14.62
CA LEU A 171 -3.25 11.79 16.05
C LEU A 171 -3.80 12.95 16.89
N ILE A 172 -3.91 14.16 16.34
CA ILE A 172 -4.39 15.32 17.09
C ILE A 172 -5.86 15.13 17.52
N PRO A 173 -6.83 14.92 16.60
CA PRO A 173 -8.21 14.63 16.99
C PRO A 173 -8.36 13.33 17.78
N TYR A 174 -7.43 12.38 17.62
CA TYR A 174 -7.39 11.20 18.48
C TYR A 174 -7.10 11.54 19.95
N TYR A 175 -6.09 12.38 20.22
CA TYR A 175 -5.81 12.81 21.59
C TYR A 175 -6.82 13.84 22.11
N GLN A 176 -7.45 14.66 21.26
CA GLN A 176 -8.59 15.50 21.65
C GLN A 176 -9.75 14.63 22.16
N GLY A 177 -10.05 13.54 21.45
CA GLY A 177 -11.06 12.58 21.87
C GLY A 177 -10.74 11.96 23.24
N LYS A 178 -9.49 11.53 23.47
CA LYS A 178 -9.04 11.04 24.78
C LYS A 178 -9.14 12.09 25.89
N ALA A 179 -8.83 13.35 25.59
CA ALA A 179 -8.96 14.44 26.56
C ALA A 179 -10.45 14.69 26.91
N HIS A 180 -11.35 14.66 25.93
CA HIS A 180 -12.79 14.72 26.18
C HIS A 180 -13.33 13.50 26.95
N GLU A 181 -12.82 12.29 26.71
CA GLU A 181 -13.15 11.12 27.54
C GLU A 181 -12.71 11.33 29.00
N ALA A 182 -11.52 11.89 29.23
CA ALA A 182 -11.05 12.20 30.59
C ALA A 182 -11.93 13.25 31.29
N LEU A 183 -12.50 14.18 30.52
CA LEU A 183 -13.50 15.15 30.97
C LEU A 183 -14.92 14.57 31.08
N LYS A 184 -15.10 13.27 30.81
CA LYS A 184 -16.41 12.59 30.78
C LYS A 184 -17.41 13.23 29.81
N ASN A 185 -16.91 13.84 28.72
CA ASN A 185 -17.71 14.43 27.66
C ASN A 185 -17.74 13.49 26.44
N ASP A 186 -18.64 12.50 26.48
CA ASP A 186 -18.72 11.47 25.44
C ASP A 186 -19.10 12.03 24.06
N ASP A 187 -19.94 13.06 23.99
CA ASP A 187 -20.37 13.66 22.71
C ASP A 187 -19.19 14.29 21.97
N ARG A 188 -18.37 15.09 22.68
CA ARG A 188 -17.15 15.70 22.11
C ARG A 188 -16.06 14.66 21.83
N ALA A 189 -15.99 13.59 22.64
CA ALA A 189 -15.09 12.48 22.37
C ALA A 189 -15.45 11.77 21.06
N ILE A 190 -16.73 11.46 20.84
CA ILE A 190 -17.25 10.85 19.59
C ILE A 190 -16.94 11.76 18.40
N GLU A 191 -17.21 13.06 18.50
CA GLU A 191 -16.90 14.03 17.44
C GLU A 191 -15.42 14.01 17.07
N SER A 192 -14.54 14.06 18.07
CA SER A 192 -13.09 14.08 17.87
C SER A 192 -12.57 12.77 17.28
N PHE A 193 -12.99 11.62 17.81
CA PHE A 193 -12.60 10.32 17.24
C PHE A 193 -13.13 10.15 15.82
N ARG A 194 -14.35 10.62 15.52
CA ARG A 194 -14.90 10.62 14.15
C ARG A 194 -14.03 11.43 13.21
N ARG A 195 -13.58 12.63 13.60
CA ARG A 195 -12.63 13.44 12.81
C ARG A 195 -11.34 12.66 12.55
N SER A 196 -10.78 12.01 13.57
CA SER A 196 -9.55 11.21 13.43
C SER A 196 -9.68 10.07 12.39
N VAL A 197 -10.78 9.29 12.43
CA VAL A 197 -10.97 8.15 11.52
C VAL A 197 -11.44 8.54 10.12
N VAL A 198 -11.96 9.76 9.94
CA VAL A 198 -12.26 10.31 8.60
C VAL A 198 -10.96 10.70 7.89
N MET A 199 -9.99 11.27 8.62
CA MET A 199 -8.67 11.62 8.06
C MET A 199 -7.89 10.38 7.62
N ASP A 200 -8.03 9.28 8.36
CA ASP A 200 -7.48 7.98 7.96
C ASP A 200 -8.45 6.84 8.27
N SER A 201 -9.12 6.36 7.21
CA SER A 201 -10.10 5.29 7.31
C SER A 201 -9.51 3.93 7.75
N TYR A 202 -8.19 3.77 7.71
CA TYR A 202 -7.46 2.57 8.14
C TYR A 202 -6.87 2.73 9.56
N PHE A 203 -7.21 3.80 10.29
CA PHE A 203 -6.77 4.00 11.68
C PHE A 203 -7.65 3.22 12.66
N SER A 204 -7.36 1.92 12.80
CA SER A 204 -8.13 0.97 13.60
C SER A 204 -8.22 1.34 15.08
N GLU A 205 -7.18 1.96 15.63
CA GLU A 205 -7.14 2.38 17.03
C GLU A 205 -8.11 3.52 17.30
N GLY A 206 -8.19 4.50 16.39
CA GLY A 206 -9.21 5.54 16.44
C GLY A 206 -10.62 4.95 16.32
N ARG A 207 -10.82 3.96 15.44
CA ARG A 207 -12.11 3.26 15.30
C ARG A 207 -12.50 2.49 16.55
N ASP A 208 -11.53 1.85 17.22
CA ASP A 208 -11.76 1.14 18.47
C ASP A 208 -12.22 2.08 19.58
N LEU A 209 -11.60 3.26 19.73
CA LEU A 209 -12.04 4.26 20.71
C LEU A 209 -13.39 4.87 20.34
N LEU A 210 -13.63 5.18 19.07
CA LEU A 210 -14.92 5.65 18.59
C LEU A 210 -16.04 4.63 18.88
N ALA A 211 -15.79 3.35 18.63
CA ALA A 211 -16.75 2.28 18.90
C ALA A 211 -17.03 2.13 20.40
N LYS A 212 -16.01 2.23 21.26
CA LYS A 212 -16.17 2.23 22.72
C LYS A 212 -16.96 3.44 23.21
N ALA A 213 -16.73 4.62 22.64
CA ALA A 213 -17.50 5.81 22.97
C ALA A 213 -18.98 5.64 22.59
N TYR A 214 -19.27 5.15 21.38
CA TYR A 214 -20.65 4.78 20.99
C TYR A 214 -21.27 3.73 21.92
N LEU A 215 -20.50 2.74 22.35
CA LEU A 215 -20.97 1.72 23.28
C LEU A 215 -21.38 2.32 24.64
N ARG A 216 -20.60 3.27 25.18
CA ARG A 216 -20.97 3.99 26.42
C ARG A 216 -22.27 4.78 26.26
N SER A 217 -22.45 5.42 25.11
CA SER A 217 -23.69 6.12 24.74
C SER A 217 -24.83 5.20 24.29
N ARG A 218 -24.67 3.86 24.40
CA ARG A 218 -25.65 2.84 23.99
C ARG A 218 -26.03 2.86 22.49
N ASN A 219 -25.18 3.45 21.66
CA ASN A 219 -25.29 3.47 20.19
C ASN A 219 -24.65 2.19 19.61
N TYR A 220 -25.29 1.04 19.85
CA TYR A 220 -24.71 -0.28 19.55
C TYR A 220 -24.48 -0.53 18.06
N ARG A 221 -25.35 0.02 17.19
CA ARG A 221 -25.24 -0.16 15.73
C ARG A 221 -24.00 0.55 15.19
N GLU A 222 -23.75 1.77 15.65
CA GLU A 222 -22.61 2.60 15.31
C GLU A 222 -21.32 1.97 15.84
N ALA A 223 -21.32 1.46 17.07
CA ALA A 223 -20.19 0.71 17.63
C ALA A 223 -19.85 -0.53 16.78
N TRP A 224 -20.86 -1.31 16.39
CA TRP A 224 -20.69 -2.46 15.52
C TRP A 224 -20.11 -2.08 14.15
N ASP A 225 -20.64 -1.02 13.52
CA ASP A 225 -20.16 -0.53 12.21
C ASP A 225 -18.68 -0.11 12.27
N GLN A 226 -18.27 0.59 13.33
CA GLN A 226 -16.88 1.02 13.49
C GLN A 226 -15.91 -0.15 13.70
N TRP A 227 -16.27 -1.14 14.52
CA TRP A 227 -15.43 -2.34 14.66
C TRP A 227 -15.45 -3.23 13.42
N SER A 228 -16.53 -3.24 12.64
CA SER A 228 -16.59 -3.94 11.36
C SER A 228 -15.58 -3.34 10.38
N LYS A 229 -15.57 -2.01 10.24
CA LYS A 229 -14.58 -1.28 9.43
C LYS A 229 -13.15 -1.45 9.94
N ALA A 230 -12.95 -1.48 11.26
CA ALA A 230 -11.64 -1.79 11.83
C ALA A 230 -11.19 -3.22 11.48
N LEU A 231 -12.12 -4.18 11.49
CA LEU A 231 -11.83 -5.57 11.10
C LEU A 231 -11.53 -5.69 9.60
N ASP A 232 -12.13 -4.87 8.74
CA ASP A 232 -11.77 -4.82 7.32
C ASP A 232 -10.31 -4.36 7.11
N ALA A 233 -9.83 -3.41 7.92
CA ALA A 233 -8.43 -2.97 7.91
C ALA A 233 -7.48 -3.99 8.57
N GLU A 234 -7.95 -4.71 9.59
CA GLU A 234 -7.20 -5.72 10.34
C GLU A 234 -7.89 -7.09 10.34
N PRO A 235 -8.01 -7.75 9.18
CA PRO A 235 -8.82 -8.97 9.02
C PRO A 235 -8.32 -10.15 9.86
N LYS A 236 -7.10 -10.05 10.39
CA LYS A 236 -6.49 -11.06 11.26
C LYS A 236 -6.75 -10.82 12.74
N SER A 237 -7.26 -9.66 13.15
CA SER A 237 -7.50 -9.33 14.56
C SER A 237 -8.55 -10.27 15.18
N ARG A 238 -8.14 -11.00 16.23
CA ARG A 238 -9.06 -11.83 17.04
C ARG A 238 -9.82 -10.98 18.04
N ARG A 239 -9.16 -9.95 18.57
CA ARG A 239 -9.74 -8.94 19.47
C ARG A 239 -10.97 -8.29 18.84
N LEU A 240 -10.83 -7.75 17.62
CA LEU A 240 -11.95 -7.10 16.91
C LEU A 240 -13.10 -8.08 16.61
N ARG A 241 -12.80 -9.32 16.21
CA ARG A 241 -13.83 -10.37 16.04
C ARG A 241 -14.59 -10.66 17.33
N SER A 242 -13.88 -10.75 18.46
CA SER A 242 -14.51 -10.96 19.77
C SER A 242 -15.40 -9.77 20.17
N LEU A 243 -14.93 -8.54 19.94
CA LEU A 243 -15.70 -7.32 20.21
C LEU A 243 -16.98 -7.25 19.36
N LEU A 244 -16.88 -7.56 18.06
CA LEU A 244 -18.03 -7.63 17.17
C LEU A 244 -19.06 -8.66 17.62
N TYR A 245 -18.63 -9.87 17.99
CA TYR A 245 -19.54 -10.89 18.52
C TYR A 245 -20.28 -10.41 19.78
N LYS A 246 -19.56 -9.77 20.71
CA LYS A 246 -20.15 -9.25 21.96
C LYS A 246 -21.19 -8.15 21.69
N VAL A 247 -20.90 -7.19 20.83
CA VAL A 247 -21.86 -6.10 20.53
C VAL A 247 -22.99 -6.57 19.61
N GLN A 248 -22.76 -7.57 18.75
CA GLN A 248 -23.83 -8.16 17.95
C GLN A 248 -24.95 -8.73 18.83
N ALA A 249 -24.63 -9.28 19.99
CA ALA A 249 -25.63 -9.76 20.96
C ALA A 249 -26.50 -8.64 21.57
N LEU A 250 -26.09 -7.37 21.44
CA LEU A 250 -26.83 -6.19 21.93
C LEU A 250 -27.70 -5.54 20.84
N LEU A 251 -27.62 -6.00 19.58
CA LEU A 251 -28.39 -5.43 18.47
C LEU A 251 -29.82 -6.01 18.45
N ARG A 252 -30.82 -5.13 18.39
CA ARG A 252 -32.25 -5.52 18.29
C ARG A 252 -32.60 -6.19 16.97
N HIS A 253 -31.92 -5.82 15.89
CA HIS A 253 -32.04 -6.42 14.57
C HIS A 253 -30.66 -6.85 14.10
N ALA A 254 -30.58 -7.98 13.40
CA ALA A 254 -29.35 -8.32 12.69
C ALA A 254 -28.98 -7.13 11.80
N PRO A 255 -27.74 -6.61 11.87
CA PRO A 255 -27.36 -5.47 11.08
C PRO A 255 -27.52 -5.88 9.61
N GLU A 256 -28.50 -5.29 8.93
CA GLU A 256 -28.63 -5.45 7.48
C GLU A 256 -27.28 -5.08 6.90
N GLN A 257 -26.53 -6.07 6.41
CA GLN A 257 -25.41 -5.83 5.54
C GLN A 257 -26.00 -5.08 4.36
N MET A 258 -25.81 -3.76 4.36
CA MET A 258 -26.30 -2.79 3.38
C MET A 258 -26.67 -3.49 2.08
N LYS A 259 -27.97 -3.55 1.75
CA LYS A 259 -28.41 -3.81 0.38
C LYS A 259 -27.70 -2.79 -0.48
N ARG A 260 -26.57 -3.19 -1.09
CA ARG A 260 -25.86 -2.36 -2.03
C ARG A 260 -26.89 -2.01 -3.09
N ARG A 261 -27.17 -0.71 -3.24
CA ARG A 261 -28.03 -0.22 -4.31
C ARG A 261 -27.53 -0.89 -5.60
N PRO A 262 -28.37 -1.62 -6.35
CA PRO A 262 -27.92 -2.28 -7.55
C PRO A 262 -27.22 -1.22 -8.41
N PRO A 263 -26.02 -1.51 -8.94
CA PRO A 263 -25.32 -0.55 -9.78
C PRO A 263 -26.24 -0.16 -10.94
N PRO A 264 -26.16 1.10 -11.42
CA PRO A 264 -26.93 1.50 -12.59
C PRO A 264 -26.68 0.51 -13.73
N PRO A 265 -27.71 0.23 -14.56
CA PRO A 265 -27.55 -0.67 -15.68
C PRO A 265 -26.40 -0.16 -16.59
N PRO A 266 -25.49 -1.04 -17.03
CA PRO A 266 -24.40 -0.68 -17.92
C PRO A 266 -25.00 -0.13 -19.21
N VAL A 267 -24.50 1.02 -19.62
CA VAL A 267 -24.87 1.62 -20.90
C VAL A 267 -24.30 0.72 -22.01
N PRO A 268 -25.13 0.18 -22.92
CA PRO A 268 -24.66 -0.55 -24.10
C PRO A 268 -23.62 0.27 -24.85
N LEU A 269 -22.64 -0.41 -25.45
CA LEU A 269 -21.70 0.24 -26.36
C LEU A 269 -22.11 -0.06 -27.79
N GLU A 270 -21.94 0.92 -28.66
CA GLU A 270 -21.49 0.70 -30.03
C GLU A 270 -19.97 0.67 -29.95
N THR A 271 -19.35 -0.51 -29.85
CA THR A 271 -17.89 -0.57 -30.09
C THR A 271 -17.68 -0.66 -31.59
N GLU A 272 -17.02 0.34 -32.17
CA GLU A 272 -16.44 0.16 -33.50
C GLU A 272 -15.38 -0.93 -33.40
N SER A 273 -15.60 -2.03 -34.12
CA SER A 273 -14.58 -3.06 -34.33
C SER A 273 -13.40 -2.41 -35.04
N ALA A 274 -12.25 -2.34 -34.35
CA ALA A 274 -11.03 -1.85 -34.97
C ALA A 274 -10.68 -2.67 -36.23
N PRO A 275 -10.08 -2.04 -37.25
CA PRO A 275 -9.82 -2.64 -38.56
C PRO A 275 -8.79 -3.79 -38.61
N GLY A 276 -8.49 -4.46 -37.48
CA GLY A 276 -7.78 -5.74 -37.49
C GLY A 276 -7.62 -6.40 -36.11
N GLN A 277 -6.68 -7.34 -35.99
CA GLN A 277 -6.71 -8.38 -34.96
C GLN A 277 -6.13 -7.91 -33.61
N VAL A 278 -6.93 -7.18 -32.83
CA VAL A 278 -6.60 -6.79 -31.44
C VAL A 278 -6.22 -8.04 -30.62
N PRO A 279 -5.14 -8.02 -29.81
CA PRO A 279 -4.77 -9.14 -28.96
C PRO A 279 -5.91 -9.56 -28.01
N VAL A 280 -6.21 -10.85 -27.94
CA VAL A 280 -7.23 -11.41 -27.04
C VAL A 280 -6.58 -11.87 -25.72
N LEU A 281 -7.20 -11.52 -24.59
CA LEU A 281 -6.83 -11.95 -23.25
C LEU A 281 -7.85 -12.96 -22.71
N ARG A 282 -7.34 -13.98 -22.00
CA ARG A 282 -8.14 -14.91 -21.21
C ARG A 282 -8.03 -14.55 -19.73
N VAL A 283 -9.13 -14.06 -19.16
CA VAL A 283 -9.20 -13.58 -17.77
C VAL A 283 -9.94 -14.58 -16.89
N GLY A 284 -9.31 -15.06 -15.82
CA GLY A 284 -9.99 -15.84 -14.78
C GLY A 284 -10.91 -14.95 -13.95
N VAL A 285 -12.20 -15.26 -13.93
CA VAL A 285 -13.24 -14.46 -13.25
C VAL A 285 -13.68 -15.12 -11.94
N GLY A 286 -13.81 -14.34 -10.87
CA GLY A 286 -14.18 -14.80 -9.54
C GLY A 286 -13.02 -15.46 -8.79
N THR A 287 -11.80 -14.93 -8.93
CA THR A 287 -10.62 -15.46 -8.25
C THR A 287 -10.49 -14.95 -6.80
N ASP A 288 -9.63 -15.59 -6.01
CA ASP A 288 -9.22 -15.09 -4.70
C ASP A 288 -8.12 -14.02 -4.83
N PRO A 289 -7.75 -13.29 -3.76
CA PRO A 289 -6.69 -12.28 -3.82
C PRO A 289 -5.30 -12.80 -4.24
N LEU A 290 -5.09 -14.11 -4.27
CA LEU A 290 -3.87 -14.74 -4.80
C LEU A 290 -4.01 -15.16 -6.27
N GLY A 291 -5.13 -14.79 -6.89
CA GLY A 291 -5.47 -15.11 -8.27
C GLY A 291 -5.89 -16.57 -8.48
N LYS A 292 -6.27 -17.33 -7.45
CA LYS A 292 -6.75 -18.72 -7.60
C LYS A 292 -8.25 -18.78 -7.81
N ILE A 293 -8.74 -19.74 -8.58
CA ILE A 293 -10.17 -19.95 -8.80
C ILE A 293 -10.86 -20.28 -7.46
N ARG A 294 -11.90 -19.52 -7.09
CA ARG A 294 -12.75 -19.86 -5.95
C ARG A 294 -13.65 -21.04 -6.29
N ALA A 295 -13.77 -21.96 -5.35
CA ALA A 295 -14.68 -23.10 -5.48
C ALA A 295 -16.13 -22.62 -5.54
N ARG A 296 -16.82 -22.90 -6.65
CA ARG A 296 -18.27 -22.72 -6.81
C ARG A 296 -18.90 -23.91 -7.53
N SER A 297 -20.13 -24.27 -7.17
CA SER A 297 -20.87 -25.40 -7.75
C SER A 297 -21.84 -24.98 -8.85
N SER A 298 -22.24 -23.71 -8.88
CA SER A 298 -23.17 -23.15 -9.86
C SER A 298 -22.83 -21.69 -10.20
N ALA A 299 -23.40 -21.22 -11.30
CA ALA A 299 -23.42 -19.82 -11.71
C ALA A 299 -24.71 -19.56 -12.52
N SER A 300 -25.19 -18.32 -12.56
CA SER A 300 -26.20 -17.89 -13.51
C SER A 300 -25.64 -16.89 -14.51
N PHE A 301 -26.22 -16.83 -15.69
CA PHE A 301 -25.87 -15.82 -16.68
C PHE A 301 -27.05 -15.33 -17.51
N LYS A 302 -26.90 -14.14 -18.07
CA LYS A 302 -27.85 -13.50 -19.00
C LYS A 302 -27.07 -12.69 -20.02
N VAL A 303 -27.44 -12.77 -21.29
CA VAL A 303 -26.83 -11.96 -22.36
C VAL A 303 -27.86 -10.94 -22.82
N ASN A 304 -27.47 -9.69 -23.09
CA ASN A 304 -28.41 -8.66 -23.58
C ASN A 304 -28.74 -8.80 -25.08
N THR A 305 -28.05 -9.65 -25.81
CA THR A 305 -28.30 -9.98 -27.23
C THR A 305 -28.46 -11.48 -27.38
N ASP A 306 -28.87 -11.92 -28.56
CA ASP A 306 -28.82 -13.33 -28.92
C ASP A 306 -27.39 -13.89 -28.84
N PHE A 307 -27.28 -15.18 -28.54
CA PHE A 307 -26.00 -15.85 -28.30
C PHE A 307 -26.05 -17.33 -28.67
N GLU A 308 -24.87 -17.94 -28.70
CA GLU A 308 -24.68 -19.36 -28.93
C GLU A 308 -23.82 -19.96 -27.81
N LEU A 309 -24.17 -21.17 -27.40
CA LEU A 309 -23.33 -22.04 -26.59
C LEU A 309 -22.51 -22.89 -27.56
N VAL A 310 -21.19 -22.71 -27.56
CA VAL A 310 -20.27 -23.35 -28.51
C VAL A 310 -19.24 -24.21 -27.80
N ASP A 311 -18.70 -25.22 -28.47
CA ASP A 311 -17.51 -25.91 -27.99
C ASP A 311 -16.28 -25.00 -28.19
N PRO A 312 -15.55 -24.63 -27.12
CA PRO A 312 -14.47 -23.63 -27.23
C PRO A 312 -13.28 -24.11 -28.06
N LYS A 313 -13.14 -25.42 -28.32
CA LYS A 313 -12.05 -25.95 -29.15
C LYS A 313 -12.39 -25.95 -30.63
N THR A 314 -13.61 -26.37 -30.98
CA THR A 314 -14.00 -26.53 -32.38
C THR A 314 -14.78 -25.33 -32.92
N GLY A 315 -15.27 -24.45 -32.04
CA GLY A 315 -16.17 -23.35 -32.39
C GLY A 315 -17.57 -23.79 -32.82
N LYS A 316 -17.86 -25.10 -32.82
CA LYS A 316 -19.15 -25.65 -33.26
C LYS A 316 -20.24 -25.25 -32.28
N ALA A 317 -21.30 -24.63 -32.79
CA ALA A 317 -22.50 -24.33 -32.01
C ALA A 317 -23.19 -25.61 -31.54
N TRP A 318 -23.53 -25.62 -30.25
CA TRP A 318 -24.29 -26.68 -29.60
C TRP A 318 -25.74 -26.26 -29.39
N LEU A 319 -25.96 -25.00 -29.00
CA LEU A 319 -27.30 -24.45 -28.76
C LEU A 319 -27.32 -22.94 -29.01
N ALA A 320 -28.46 -22.39 -29.42
CA ALA A 320 -28.71 -20.96 -29.43
C ALA A 320 -29.54 -20.55 -28.20
N GLY A 321 -29.29 -19.36 -27.69
CA GLY A 321 -30.09 -18.70 -26.65
C GLY A 321 -30.54 -17.31 -27.11
N GLN A 322 -31.65 -16.85 -26.56
CA GLN A 322 -32.24 -15.55 -26.92
C GLN A 322 -31.77 -14.45 -25.96
N ALA A 323 -31.78 -13.21 -26.45
CA ALA A 323 -31.54 -12.03 -25.64
C ALA A 323 -32.36 -12.05 -24.35
N HIS A 324 -31.70 -11.69 -23.25
CA HIS A 324 -32.25 -11.54 -21.91
C HIS A 324 -32.75 -12.80 -21.21
N GLU A 325 -32.57 -13.99 -21.79
CA GLU A 325 -32.86 -15.24 -21.10
C GLU A 325 -31.93 -15.47 -19.89
N ALA A 326 -32.51 -15.90 -18.76
CA ALA A 326 -31.77 -16.22 -17.53
C ALA A 326 -31.39 -17.70 -17.47
N TRP A 327 -30.12 -18.00 -17.69
CA TRP A 327 -29.61 -19.35 -17.71
C TRP A 327 -28.90 -19.70 -16.41
N HIS A 328 -29.04 -20.94 -15.97
CA HIS A 328 -28.35 -21.47 -14.79
C HIS A 328 -27.47 -22.64 -15.18
N VAL A 329 -26.22 -22.65 -14.72
CA VAL A 329 -25.28 -23.75 -14.91
C VAL A 329 -24.86 -24.31 -13.55
N SER A 330 -24.81 -25.63 -13.44
CA SER A 330 -24.32 -26.31 -12.25
C SER A 330 -23.43 -27.51 -12.58
N VAL A 331 -22.49 -27.82 -11.69
CA VAL A 331 -21.74 -29.07 -11.75
C VAL A 331 -22.61 -30.17 -11.15
N LYS A 332 -22.98 -31.15 -11.97
CA LYS A 332 -23.70 -32.34 -11.54
C LYS A 332 -22.80 -33.57 -11.64
N ARG A 333 -23.14 -34.58 -10.85
CA ARG A 333 -22.47 -35.88 -10.82
C ARG A 333 -23.50 -36.96 -11.02
N ALA A 334 -23.30 -37.78 -12.05
CA ALA A 334 -24.02 -39.04 -12.22
C ALA A 334 -23.01 -40.18 -12.26
N LYS A 335 -23.14 -41.16 -11.36
CA LYS A 335 -22.19 -42.27 -11.19
C LYS A 335 -20.75 -41.75 -10.97
N LYS A 336 -19.78 -42.18 -11.80
CA LYS A 336 -18.37 -41.74 -11.76
C LYS A 336 -18.06 -40.57 -12.71
N LYS A 337 -19.04 -40.01 -13.43
CA LYS A 337 -18.84 -38.90 -14.39
C LYS A 337 -19.40 -37.59 -13.83
N ARG A 338 -18.75 -36.48 -14.18
CA ARG A 338 -19.22 -35.11 -13.89
C ARG A 338 -19.52 -34.41 -15.20
N PHE A 339 -20.51 -33.52 -15.19
CA PHE A 339 -20.91 -32.74 -16.34
C PHE A 339 -21.45 -31.38 -15.90
N LEU A 340 -21.44 -30.43 -16.84
CA LEU A 340 -22.12 -29.16 -16.73
C LEU A 340 -23.59 -29.38 -17.11
N ALA A 341 -24.50 -29.01 -16.22
CA ALA A 341 -25.93 -29.02 -16.47
C ALA A 341 -26.43 -27.58 -16.67
N PHE A 342 -26.85 -27.27 -17.89
CA PHE A 342 -27.44 -25.98 -18.25
C PHE A 342 -28.97 -26.06 -18.19
N MET A 343 -29.59 -25.15 -17.43
CA MET A 343 -31.03 -25.01 -17.34
C MET A 343 -31.46 -23.70 -17.99
N SER A 344 -32.34 -23.78 -18.98
CA SER A 344 -32.93 -22.63 -19.64
C SER A 344 -34.23 -22.19 -18.93
N PRO A 345 -34.69 -20.94 -19.12
CA PRO A 345 -35.97 -20.47 -18.59
C PRO A 345 -37.17 -21.30 -19.07
N ALA A 346 -37.08 -21.88 -20.27
CA ALA A 346 -38.18 -22.59 -20.94
C ALA A 346 -38.42 -24.02 -20.42
N GLY A 347 -37.88 -24.40 -19.26
CA GLY A 347 -38.13 -25.72 -18.65
C GLY A 347 -37.62 -26.91 -19.46
N ARG A 348 -36.71 -26.70 -20.42
CA ARG A 348 -36.05 -27.80 -21.14
C ARG A 348 -35.24 -28.63 -20.13
N PRO A 349 -35.20 -29.98 -20.27
CA PRO A 349 -34.40 -30.81 -19.39
C PRO A 349 -32.95 -30.31 -19.37
N PRO A 350 -32.24 -30.41 -18.21
CA PRO A 350 -30.90 -29.89 -18.08
C PRO A 350 -30.01 -30.44 -19.20
N LEU A 351 -29.48 -29.55 -20.01
CA LEU A 351 -28.62 -29.91 -21.12
C LEU A 351 -27.23 -30.25 -20.56
N GLU A 352 -26.86 -31.53 -20.64
CA GLU A 352 -25.64 -32.05 -20.04
C GLU A 352 -24.46 -32.00 -21.03
N LYS A 353 -23.36 -31.32 -20.66
CA LYS A 353 -22.10 -31.32 -21.42
C LYS A 353 -20.94 -31.78 -20.54
N PRO A 354 -20.17 -32.82 -20.94
CA PRO A 354 -19.02 -33.30 -20.16
C PRO A 354 -17.78 -32.40 -20.31
N GLY A 355 -17.74 -31.57 -21.36
CA GLY A 355 -16.63 -30.66 -21.68
C GLY A 355 -16.96 -29.20 -21.44
N PRO A 356 -15.99 -28.29 -21.65
CA PRO A 356 -16.21 -26.86 -21.52
C PRO A 356 -17.19 -26.34 -22.58
N VAL A 357 -17.84 -25.21 -22.28
CA VAL A 357 -18.78 -24.51 -23.16
C VAL A 357 -18.44 -23.03 -23.14
N SER A 358 -18.36 -22.37 -24.30
CA SER A 358 -18.24 -20.91 -24.40
C SER A 358 -19.59 -20.30 -24.72
N ILE A 359 -19.96 -19.24 -24.00
CA ILE A 359 -21.08 -18.37 -24.36
C ILE A 359 -20.53 -17.34 -25.33
N ARG A 360 -20.96 -17.42 -26.58
CA ARG A 360 -20.57 -16.54 -27.68
C ARG A 360 -21.75 -15.67 -28.09
N PRO A 361 -21.74 -14.38 -27.77
CA PRO A 361 -22.76 -13.47 -28.28
C PRO A 361 -22.69 -13.35 -29.80
N LYS A 362 -23.85 -13.23 -30.46
CA LYS A 362 -23.89 -13.03 -31.92
C LYS A 362 -23.43 -11.64 -32.34
N GLU A 363 -23.41 -10.69 -31.40
CA GLU A 363 -23.14 -9.28 -31.66
C GLU A 363 -22.10 -8.73 -30.67
N PRO A 364 -20.89 -9.28 -30.69
CA PRO A 364 -19.91 -9.11 -29.62
C PRO A 364 -19.60 -7.64 -29.26
N GLY A 365 -19.72 -6.71 -30.22
CA GLY A 365 -19.48 -5.29 -30.00
C GLY A 365 -20.52 -4.57 -29.13
N ARG A 366 -21.75 -5.09 -29.03
CA ARG A 366 -22.84 -4.54 -28.22
C ARG A 366 -23.28 -5.45 -27.07
N SER A 367 -22.71 -6.65 -27.00
CA SER A 367 -23.09 -7.66 -26.03
C SER A 367 -22.44 -7.47 -24.67
N VAL A 368 -23.24 -7.73 -23.63
CA VAL A 368 -22.85 -7.81 -22.23
C VAL A 368 -23.37 -9.12 -21.67
N ILE A 369 -22.46 -9.91 -21.10
CA ILE A 369 -22.77 -11.14 -20.38
C ILE A 369 -22.79 -10.82 -18.89
N TRP A 370 -23.95 -10.90 -18.29
CA TRP A 370 -24.16 -10.79 -16.85
C TRP A 370 -23.92 -12.15 -16.20
N ILE A 371 -23.23 -12.14 -15.07
CA ILE A 371 -22.88 -13.32 -14.29
C ILE A 371 -23.39 -13.09 -12.88
N ASP A 372 -24.17 -14.03 -12.35
CA ASP A 372 -24.69 -14.03 -10.98
C ASP A 372 -25.37 -12.69 -10.60
N GLU A 373 -26.19 -12.10 -11.49
CA GLU A 373 -26.69 -10.71 -11.41
C GLU A 373 -27.30 -10.33 -10.04
N SER A 374 -28.01 -11.26 -9.40
CA SER A 374 -28.66 -11.07 -8.09
C SER A 374 -27.72 -11.29 -6.89
N SER A 375 -26.43 -11.54 -7.11
CA SER A 375 -25.43 -11.86 -6.09
C SER A 375 -24.51 -10.66 -5.77
N PRO A 376 -23.96 -10.58 -4.55
CA PRO A 376 -22.85 -9.67 -4.26
C PRO A 376 -21.61 -9.89 -5.14
N ALA A 377 -21.47 -11.08 -5.74
CA ALA A 377 -20.40 -11.43 -6.66
C ALA A 377 -20.73 -11.11 -8.14
N ALA A 378 -21.84 -10.40 -8.39
CA ALA A 378 -22.32 -10.12 -9.73
C ALA A 378 -21.27 -9.37 -10.57
N MET A 379 -21.07 -9.83 -11.80
CA MET A 379 -20.15 -9.24 -12.77
C MET A 379 -20.87 -9.10 -14.12
N ALA A 380 -20.43 -8.11 -14.91
CA ALA A 380 -20.86 -7.95 -16.29
C ALA A 380 -19.60 -7.88 -17.16
N VAL A 381 -19.52 -8.67 -18.22
CA VAL A 381 -18.31 -8.77 -19.07
C VAL A 381 -18.64 -8.64 -20.55
N ARG A 382 -17.64 -8.25 -21.34
CA ARG A 382 -17.67 -8.24 -22.82
C ARG A 382 -16.97 -9.47 -23.37
N GLY A 383 -17.13 -9.72 -24.68
CA GLY A 383 -16.52 -10.86 -25.35
C GLY A 383 -17.22 -12.18 -25.02
N GLU A 384 -16.45 -13.26 -24.92
CA GLU A 384 -16.96 -14.61 -24.64
C GLU A 384 -16.75 -15.01 -23.18
N LEU A 385 -17.59 -15.92 -22.69
CA LEU A 385 -17.45 -16.52 -21.36
C LEU A 385 -17.36 -18.04 -21.47
N GLU A 386 -16.17 -18.58 -21.22
CA GLU A 386 -15.95 -20.03 -21.11
C GLU A 386 -16.31 -20.52 -19.70
N ILE A 387 -17.18 -21.53 -19.65
CA ILE A 387 -17.56 -22.26 -18.45
C ILE A 387 -16.99 -23.67 -18.55
N ALA A 388 -16.20 -24.06 -17.54
CA ALA A 388 -15.56 -25.37 -17.50
C ALA A 388 -15.57 -25.96 -16.09
N MET A 389 -15.39 -27.27 -16.00
CA MET A 389 -15.11 -27.91 -14.71
C MET A 389 -13.60 -27.86 -14.41
N HIS A 390 -13.24 -27.46 -13.21
CA HIS A 390 -11.87 -27.51 -12.69
C HIS A 390 -11.88 -28.04 -11.26
N ARG A 391 -11.23 -29.19 -11.03
CA ARG A 391 -11.16 -29.87 -9.72
C ARG A 391 -12.52 -30.08 -9.03
N GLY A 392 -13.59 -30.25 -9.80
CA GLY A 392 -14.95 -30.47 -9.28
C GLY A 392 -15.78 -29.21 -9.04
N HIS A 393 -15.26 -28.03 -9.39
CA HIS A 393 -15.95 -26.75 -9.30
C HIS A 393 -16.07 -26.10 -10.68
N LEU A 394 -16.94 -25.09 -10.82
CA LEU A 394 -16.96 -24.27 -12.03
C LEU A 394 -15.77 -23.32 -12.04
N ARG A 395 -15.13 -23.28 -13.21
CA ARG A 395 -14.19 -22.26 -13.63
C ARG A 395 -14.88 -21.40 -14.68
N LEU A 396 -14.77 -20.08 -14.52
CA LEU A 396 -15.21 -19.10 -15.50
C LEU A 396 -13.97 -18.39 -16.07
N VAL A 397 -13.85 -18.32 -17.39
CA VAL A 397 -12.80 -17.59 -18.08
C VAL A 397 -13.42 -16.68 -19.13
N ASN A 398 -13.22 -15.38 -18.96
CA ASN A 398 -13.68 -14.37 -19.90
C ASN A 398 -12.60 -14.16 -20.97
N SER A 399 -12.97 -14.33 -22.24
CA SER A 399 -12.09 -14.08 -23.39
C SER A 399 -12.55 -12.82 -24.10
N LEU A 400 -11.70 -11.80 -24.14
CA LEU A 400 -12.00 -10.48 -24.71
C LEU A 400 -10.75 -9.83 -25.28
N ASP A 401 -10.94 -8.89 -26.20
CA ASP A 401 -9.82 -8.11 -26.71
C ASP A 401 -9.22 -7.18 -25.63
N LEU A 402 -7.99 -6.75 -25.90
CA LEU A 402 -7.17 -5.95 -25.01
C LEU A 402 -7.81 -4.59 -24.65
N GLU A 403 -8.58 -3.98 -25.56
CA GLU A 403 -9.18 -2.66 -25.34
C GLU A 403 -10.40 -2.77 -24.41
N ASN A 404 -11.26 -3.75 -24.68
CA ASN A 404 -12.37 -4.11 -23.79
C ASN A 404 -11.90 -4.53 -22.40
N TYR A 405 -10.76 -5.22 -22.29
CA TYR A 405 -10.13 -5.49 -21.01
C TYR A 405 -9.71 -4.20 -20.29
N THR A 406 -9.05 -3.29 -21.01
CA THR A 406 -8.51 -2.04 -20.45
C THR A 406 -9.63 -1.13 -19.93
N HIS A 407 -10.78 -1.06 -20.61
CA HIS A 407 -11.98 -0.35 -20.11
C HIS A 407 -12.43 -0.84 -18.72
N GLY A 408 -12.34 -2.14 -18.45
CA GLY A 408 -12.72 -2.74 -17.17
C GLY A 408 -11.68 -2.59 -16.05
N VAL A 409 -10.53 -2.00 -16.35
CA VAL A 409 -9.38 -1.83 -15.44
C VAL A 409 -9.19 -0.38 -14.99
N VAL A 410 -9.19 0.59 -15.91
CA VAL A 410 -8.70 1.96 -15.62
C VAL A 410 -9.37 2.59 -14.40
N SER A 411 -10.71 2.57 -14.33
CA SER A 411 -11.47 3.15 -13.22
C SER A 411 -11.35 2.39 -11.88
N ARG A 412 -10.73 1.20 -11.89
CA ARG A 412 -10.41 0.43 -10.68
C ARG A 412 -9.02 0.72 -10.15
N GLU A 413 -8.13 1.17 -11.01
CA GLU A 413 -6.76 1.51 -10.65
C GLU A 413 -6.61 2.99 -10.27
N MET A 414 -7.31 3.88 -10.97
CA MET A 414 -7.38 5.30 -10.61
C MET A 414 -8.84 5.76 -10.52
N PRO A 415 -9.20 6.60 -9.52
CA PRO A 415 -10.47 7.32 -9.50
C PRO A 415 -10.74 8.04 -10.83
N ILE A 416 -11.95 7.89 -11.37
CA ILE A 416 -12.27 8.40 -12.71
C ILE A 416 -12.31 9.93 -12.82
N ASP A 417 -12.41 10.62 -11.69
CA ASP A 417 -12.33 12.07 -11.57
C ASP A 417 -10.89 12.61 -11.65
N SER A 418 -9.87 11.73 -11.58
CA SER A 418 -8.45 12.08 -11.68
C SER A 418 -8.09 12.85 -12.97
N PRO A 419 -6.98 13.60 -13.00
CA PRO A 419 -6.53 14.34 -14.19
C PRO A 419 -6.42 13.45 -15.44
N LEU A 420 -6.81 13.99 -16.60
CA LEU A 420 -6.92 13.24 -17.86
C LEU A 420 -5.60 12.55 -18.24
N GLU A 421 -4.48 13.27 -18.16
CA GLU A 421 -3.16 12.75 -18.53
C GLU A 421 -2.67 11.66 -17.57
N ALA A 422 -3.08 11.68 -16.30
CA ALA A 422 -2.81 10.58 -15.37
C ALA A 422 -3.61 9.31 -15.76
N LEU A 423 -4.89 9.48 -16.13
CA LEU A 423 -5.73 8.38 -16.59
C LEU A 423 -5.23 7.78 -17.91
N LYS A 424 -4.78 8.60 -18.86
CA LYS A 424 -4.14 8.14 -20.10
C LYS A 424 -2.87 7.36 -19.82
N ALA A 425 -2.01 7.85 -18.91
CA ALA A 425 -0.81 7.11 -18.49
C ALA A 425 -1.19 5.74 -17.90
N GLN A 426 -2.19 5.70 -17.02
CA GLN A 426 -2.68 4.45 -16.42
C GLN A 426 -3.24 3.47 -17.46
N ALA A 427 -3.95 3.95 -18.48
CA ALA A 427 -4.48 3.12 -19.56
C ALA A 427 -3.35 2.47 -20.38
N VAL A 428 -2.36 3.26 -20.81
CA VAL A 428 -1.18 2.77 -21.54
C VAL A 428 -0.41 1.72 -20.72
N LEU A 429 -0.18 1.98 -19.42
CA LEU A 429 0.52 1.04 -18.55
C LEU A 429 -0.30 -0.23 -18.27
N ALA A 430 -1.62 -0.11 -18.11
CA ALA A 430 -2.50 -1.26 -17.90
C ALA A 430 -2.48 -2.20 -19.11
N ARG A 431 -2.63 -1.63 -20.31
CA ARG A 431 -2.51 -2.35 -21.58
C ARG A 431 -1.18 -3.09 -21.71
N THR A 432 -0.10 -2.35 -21.46
CA THR A 432 1.27 -2.89 -21.52
C THR A 432 1.46 -4.04 -20.52
N TYR A 433 0.97 -3.87 -19.29
CA TYR A 433 1.13 -4.84 -18.23
C TYR A 433 0.36 -6.14 -18.54
N ALA A 434 -0.86 -6.04 -19.06
CA ALA A 434 -1.65 -7.19 -19.46
C ALA A 434 -0.94 -8.02 -20.56
N LEU A 435 -0.36 -7.36 -21.56
CA LEU A 435 0.46 -8.00 -22.60
C LEU A 435 1.72 -8.65 -22.04
N HIS A 436 2.41 -7.95 -21.13
CA HIS A 436 3.60 -8.48 -20.45
C HIS A 436 3.26 -9.75 -19.66
N LEU A 437 2.17 -9.73 -18.88
CA LEU A 437 1.69 -10.89 -18.12
C LEU A 437 1.33 -12.06 -19.05
N LYS A 438 0.59 -11.81 -20.14
CA LYS A 438 0.22 -12.84 -21.13
C LYS A 438 1.44 -13.56 -21.69
N LYS A 439 2.52 -12.83 -21.99
CA LYS A 439 3.73 -13.38 -22.60
C LYS A 439 4.66 -14.08 -21.61
N HIS A 440 4.85 -13.50 -20.43
CA HIS A 440 5.96 -13.89 -19.54
C HIS A 440 5.53 -14.64 -18.27
N ARG A 441 4.26 -14.55 -17.85
CA ARG A 441 3.82 -15.12 -16.57
C ARG A 441 2.96 -16.37 -16.77
N GLN A 442 3.53 -17.54 -16.48
CA GLN A 442 2.86 -18.83 -16.65
C GLN A 442 2.07 -19.30 -15.42
N THR A 443 1.96 -18.49 -14.37
CA THR A 443 1.37 -18.86 -13.07
C THR A 443 -0.04 -19.44 -13.20
N HIS A 444 -0.83 -18.92 -14.13
CA HIS A 444 -2.24 -19.29 -14.33
C HIS A 444 -2.46 -20.27 -15.49
N ARG A 445 -1.41 -20.62 -16.23
CA ARG A 445 -1.51 -21.47 -17.43
C ARG A 445 -2.14 -22.83 -17.12
N LYS A 446 -1.83 -23.39 -15.95
CA LYS A 446 -2.41 -24.66 -15.46
C LYS A 446 -3.90 -24.55 -15.15
N ASP A 447 -4.38 -23.35 -14.84
CA ASP A 447 -5.78 -23.06 -14.53
C ASP A 447 -6.57 -22.59 -15.77
N GLY A 448 -5.92 -22.43 -16.94
CA GLY A 448 -6.58 -22.20 -18.24
C GLY A 448 -6.84 -20.74 -18.63
N TYR A 449 -6.17 -19.79 -17.96
CA TYR A 449 -6.23 -18.36 -18.24
C TYR A 449 -4.85 -17.69 -18.06
N GLU A 450 -4.72 -16.43 -18.50
CA GLU A 450 -3.46 -15.69 -18.53
C GLU A 450 -3.38 -14.65 -17.41
N VAL A 451 -4.48 -13.97 -17.12
CA VAL A 451 -4.59 -12.96 -16.05
C VAL A 451 -5.81 -13.21 -15.16
N CYS A 452 -5.76 -12.82 -13.89
CA CYS A 452 -6.91 -12.94 -12.97
C CYS A 452 -7.55 -11.57 -12.72
N ASP A 453 -8.81 -11.56 -12.29
CA ASP A 453 -9.63 -10.38 -12.01
C ASP A 453 -9.29 -9.64 -10.69
N GLN A 454 -8.19 -10.01 -10.03
CA GLN A 454 -7.79 -9.51 -8.71
C GLN A 454 -6.41 -8.85 -8.73
N GLN A 455 -6.10 -8.10 -7.66
CA GLN A 455 -4.84 -7.35 -7.45
C GLN A 455 -3.54 -8.16 -7.67
N HIS A 456 -3.61 -9.49 -7.60
CA HIS A 456 -2.49 -10.37 -7.93
C HIS A 456 -2.00 -10.24 -9.38
N CYS A 457 -2.90 -9.92 -10.32
CA CYS A 457 -2.55 -9.48 -11.66
C CYS A 457 -2.92 -8.00 -11.79
N GLN A 458 -4.17 -7.70 -12.04
CA GLN A 458 -4.69 -6.34 -12.20
C GLN A 458 -6.20 -6.41 -11.97
N VAL A 459 -6.76 -5.43 -11.27
CA VAL A 459 -8.18 -5.48 -10.90
C VAL A 459 -9.03 -5.24 -12.14
N TYR A 460 -9.70 -6.29 -12.61
CA TYR A 460 -10.62 -6.24 -13.75
C TYR A 460 -12.05 -6.46 -13.26
N ALA A 461 -12.89 -5.43 -13.36
CA ALA A 461 -14.28 -5.46 -12.88
C ALA A 461 -15.32 -5.52 -14.01
N GLY A 462 -14.86 -5.70 -15.25
CA GLY A 462 -15.69 -5.74 -16.44
C GLY A 462 -16.47 -4.43 -16.65
N VAL A 463 -17.65 -4.55 -17.26
CA VAL A 463 -18.45 -3.41 -17.74
C VAL A 463 -18.90 -2.48 -16.62
N ARG A 464 -19.03 -2.99 -15.38
CA ARG A 464 -19.45 -2.20 -14.22
C ARG A 464 -18.43 -1.16 -13.77
N ALA A 465 -17.19 -1.23 -14.24
CA ALA A 465 -16.17 -0.19 -13.99
C ALA A 465 -16.12 0.88 -15.09
N GLU A 466 -16.85 0.70 -16.18
CA GLU A 466 -16.83 1.62 -17.29
C GLU A 466 -17.68 2.87 -17.03
N SER A 467 -17.25 3.98 -17.61
CA SER A 467 -17.97 5.24 -17.71
C SER A 467 -17.66 5.87 -19.07
N PRO A 468 -18.45 6.85 -19.55
CA PRO A 468 -18.13 7.58 -20.78
C PRO A 468 -16.69 8.14 -20.77
N ARG A 469 -16.28 8.75 -19.65
CA ARG A 469 -14.92 9.30 -19.48
C ARG A 469 -13.85 8.23 -19.51
N SER A 470 -14.05 7.08 -18.85
CA SER A 470 -13.05 6.01 -18.84
C SER A 470 -12.91 5.33 -20.21
N ARG A 471 -13.99 5.31 -20.99
CA ARG A 471 -13.98 4.81 -22.37
C ARG A 471 -13.16 5.74 -23.25
N GLN A 472 -13.47 7.03 -23.24
CA GLN A 472 -12.72 8.06 -23.95
C GLN A 472 -11.21 7.98 -23.65
N VAL A 473 -10.80 7.84 -22.38
CA VAL A 473 -9.38 7.69 -22.02
C VAL A 473 -8.71 6.49 -22.72
N VAL A 474 -9.39 5.35 -22.75
CA VAL A 474 -8.86 4.13 -23.37
C VAL A 474 -8.82 4.28 -24.89
N ASP A 475 -9.84 4.90 -25.47
CA ASP A 475 -9.96 5.14 -26.91
C ASP A 475 -8.90 6.16 -27.40
N ASP A 476 -8.70 7.26 -26.67
CA ASP A 476 -7.66 8.27 -26.93
C ASP A 476 -6.23 7.69 -26.84
N THR A 477 -6.07 6.54 -26.17
CA THR A 477 -4.79 5.85 -26.01
C THR A 477 -4.77 4.47 -26.66
N ARG A 478 -5.73 4.19 -27.55
CA ARG A 478 -5.93 2.88 -28.16
C ARG A 478 -4.64 2.37 -28.79
N GLY A 479 -4.25 1.14 -28.47
CA GLY A 479 -3.05 0.51 -29.02
C GLY A 479 -1.71 1.11 -28.55
N ARG A 480 -1.70 2.16 -27.75
CA ARG A 480 -0.46 2.71 -27.17
C ARG A 480 0.05 1.82 -26.04
N VAL A 481 1.31 1.42 -26.14
CA VAL A 481 2.01 0.56 -25.17
C VAL A 481 3.41 1.05 -24.88
N VAL A 482 3.97 0.65 -23.74
CA VAL A 482 5.36 0.93 -23.39
C VAL A 482 6.26 -0.23 -23.81
N THR A 483 7.36 0.08 -24.48
CA THR A 483 8.37 -0.89 -24.88
C THR A 483 9.75 -0.50 -24.33
N TYR A 484 10.62 -1.50 -24.16
CA TYR A 484 12.02 -1.31 -23.84
C TYR A 484 12.83 -2.21 -24.75
N GLN A 485 13.74 -1.61 -25.54
CA GLN A 485 14.52 -2.32 -26.57
C GLN A 485 13.63 -3.16 -27.50
N GLY A 486 12.56 -2.55 -28.02
CA GLY A 486 11.61 -3.20 -28.95
C GLY A 486 10.73 -4.29 -28.34
N ARG A 487 10.75 -4.51 -27.03
CA ARG A 487 9.93 -5.52 -26.34
C ARG A 487 8.93 -4.86 -25.39
N VAL A 488 7.73 -5.42 -25.26
CA VAL A 488 6.71 -4.96 -24.29
C VAL A 488 7.31 -4.91 -22.88
N ALA A 489 7.29 -3.71 -22.30
CA ALA A 489 7.90 -3.44 -21.01
C ALA A 489 7.08 -4.04 -19.84
N SER A 490 7.71 -4.16 -18.68
CA SER A 490 7.05 -4.58 -17.44
C SER A 490 6.61 -3.35 -16.65
N THR A 491 5.35 -2.96 -16.76
CA THR A 491 4.83 -1.67 -16.27
C THR A 491 4.04 -1.82 -14.97
N ILE A 492 4.74 -2.11 -13.88
CA ILE A 492 4.14 -2.16 -12.53
C ILE A 492 3.83 -0.76 -12.00
N TYR A 493 2.85 -0.64 -11.11
CA TYR A 493 2.44 0.64 -10.54
C TYR A 493 1.97 0.46 -9.10
N THR A 494 2.05 1.52 -8.31
CA THR A 494 1.70 1.57 -6.88
C THR A 494 0.77 2.73 -6.61
N ALA A 495 -0.12 2.62 -5.62
CA ALA A 495 -1.09 3.67 -5.30
C ALA A 495 -0.41 4.99 -4.91
N ASN A 496 0.51 4.95 -3.95
CA ASN A 496 1.27 6.12 -3.53
C ASN A 496 2.68 5.70 -3.11
N CYS A 497 3.72 6.38 -3.59
CA CYS A 497 5.11 6.04 -3.28
C CYS A 497 5.62 6.68 -1.97
N GLY A 498 4.87 7.62 -1.39
CA GLY A 498 5.29 8.35 -0.20
C GLY A 498 6.39 9.39 -0.48
N GLY A 499 6.61 9.78 -1.73
CA GLY A 499 7.56 10.81 -2.15
C GLY A 499 8.88 10.25 -2.70
N HIS A 500 8.98 8.93 -2.83
CA HIS A 500 10.12 8.25 -3.43
C HIS A 500 9.73 6.86 -3.92
N THR A 501 9.97 6.54 -5.19
CA THR A 501 9.77 5.18 -5.71
C THR A 501 10.93 4.27 -5.30
N GLN A 502 10.69 2.96 -5.23
CA GLN A 502 11.72 1.97 -4.92
C GLN A 502 12.41 1.48 -6.20
N SER A 503 13.63 0.96 -6.05
CA SER A 503 14.28 0.21 -7.12
C SER A 503 13.85 -1.25 -7.13
N GLY A 504 13.54 -1.76 -8.32
CA GLY A 504 13.27 -3.18 -8.52
C GLY A 504 14.43 -4.06 -8.04
N LYS A 505 15.68 -3.62 -8.26
CA LYS A 505 16.91 -4.34 -7.89
C LYS A 505 16.98 -4.69 -6.41
N GLU A 506 16.38 -3.86 -5.55
CA GLU A 506 16.38 -4.04 -4.09
C GLU A 506 15.23 -4.91 -3.60
N VAL A 507 14.13 -4.99 -4.35
CA VAL A 507 12.85 -5.55 -3.89
C VAL A 507 12.47 -6.83 -4.64
N TRP A 508 12.40 -6.81 -5.98
CA TRP A 508 11.82 -7.88 -6.81
C TRP A 508 12.75 -8.41 -7.92
N GLY A 509 13.91 -7.80 -8.14
CA GLY A 509 14.87 -8.21 -9.16
C GLY A 509 15.23 -7.06 -10.11
N HIS A 510 16.30 -7.26 -10.87
CA HIS A 510 16.81 -6.22 -11.74
C HIS A 510 15.97 -6.10 -13.02
N VAL A 511 15.30 -4.96 -13.17
CA VAL A 511 14.67 -4.49 -14.41
C VAL A 511 15.25 -3.10 -14.68
N PRO A 512 15.84 -2.81 -15.86
CA PRO A 512 16.64 -1.60 -16.09
C PRO A 512 15.90 -0.28 -15.81
N TYR A 513 14.59 -0.27 -16.07
CA TYR A 513 13.72 0.90 -15.90
C TYR A 513 12.88 0.86 -14.61
N TRP A 514 13.13 -0.08 -13.68
CA TRP A 514 12.59 -0.04 -12.32
C TRP A 514 13.58 0.63 -11.37
N ILE A 515 13.76 1.93 -11.55
CA ILE A 515 14.69 2.76 -10.80
C ILE A 515 13.92 3.51 -9.71
N GLY A 516 14.43 3.46 -8.48
CA GLY A 516 13.90 4.30 -7.41
C GLY A 516 14.34 5.74 -7.62
N ARG A 517 13.40 6.68 -7.54
CA ARG A 517 13.64 8.11 -7.70
C ARG A 517 12.77 8.91 -6.75
N SER A 518 13.26 10.08 -6.36
CA SER A 518 12.41 11.07 -5.71
C SER A 518 11.22 11.47 -6.59
N ASP A 519 10.05 11.63 -5.96
CA ASP A 519 8.87 12.23 -6.59
C ASP A 519 8.68 13.71 -6.22
N ALA A 520 9.73 14.34 -5.70
CA ALA A 520 9.77 15.78 -5.46
C ALA A 520 9.99 16.53 -6.78
N PRO A 521 9.27 17.64 -7.05
CA PRO A 521 9.45 18.44 -8.28
C PRO A 521 10.89 18.94 -8.48
N GLU A 522 11.54 19.35 -7.39
CA GLU A 522 12.91 19.90 -7.41
C GLU A 522 13.98 18.81 -7.24
N GLY A 523 13.57 17.54 -7.20
CA GLY A 523 14.42 16.43 -6.78
C GLY A 523 14.79 16.50 -5.31
N ARG A 524 15.39 15.42 -4.79
CA ARG A 524 16.03 15.39 -3.48
C ARG A 524 17.12 14.34 -3.48
N ARG A 525 17.96 14.34 -2.45
CA ARG A 525 18.90 13.24 -2.21
C ARG A 525 18.16 11.92 -2.10
N GLU A 526 18.54 10.94 -2.93
CA GLU A 526 17.87 9.63 -3.01
C GLU A 526 17.92 8.86 -1.67
N ILE A 527 19.07 8.88 -1.00
CA ILE A 527 19.28 8.18 0.28
C ILE A 527 19.42 9.21 1.41
N LEU A 528 18.52 9.16 2.38
CA LEU A 528 18.51 10.04 3.56
C LEU A 528 19.37 9.46 4.69
N ASP A 529 19.94 10.32 5.52
CA ASP A 529 20.53 9.89 6.79
C ASP A 529 19.43 9.47 7.80
N PRO A 530 19.72 8.65 8.82
CA PRO A 530 18.70 8.16 9.77
C PRO A 530 17.85 9.28 10.41
N TRP A 531 18.49 10.39 10.82
CA TRP A 531 17.80 11.57 11.33
C TRP A 531 16.87 12.19 10.29
N GLU A 532 17.37 12.41 9.07
CA GLU A 532 16.60 13.00 7.97
C GLU A 532 15.41 12.12 7.58
N LEU A 533 15.58 10.80 7.50
CA LEU A 533 14.50 9.86 7.19
C LEU A 533 13.38 9.93 8.24
N LYS A 534 13.77 9.97 9.52
CA LYS A 534 12.82 10.10 10.64
C LYS A 534 12.01 11.39 10.54
N GLN A 535 12.67 12.51 10.23
CA GLN A 535 11.98 13.80 10.06
C GLN A 535 11.11 13.83 8.80
N TRP A 536 11.62 13.31 7.69
CA TRP A 536 10.92 13.30 6.39
C TRP A 536 9.60 12.50 6.42
N LEU A 537 9.52 11.44 7.23
CA LEU A 537 8.30 10.66 7.44
C LEU A 537 7.28 11.33 8.36
N ARG A 538 7.67 12.38 9.09
CA ARG A 538 6.78 13.21 9.92
C ARG A 538 6.44 14.54 9.27
N ALA A 539 7.23 14.94 8.29
CA ALA A 539 7.00 16.12 7.49
C ALA A 539 6.02 15.85 6.33
N TRP A 540 5.58 16.95 5.71
CA TRP A 540 4.74 16.97 4.52
C TRP A 540 5.45 17.71 3.37
N PRO A 541 6.62 17.22 2.91
CA PRO A 541 7.36 17.92 1.87
C PRO A 541 6.60 17.85 0.54
N LYS A 542 6.77 18.89 -0.28
CA LYS A 542 6.18 18.97 -1.61
C LYS A 542 6.62 17.77 -2.45
N SER A 543 5.66 17.06 -3.01
CA SER A 543 5.87 15.88 -3.87
C SER A 543 4.66 15.75 -4.77
N TYR A 544 4.83 15.23 -5.99
CA TYR A 544 3.69 15.04 -6.88
C TYR A 544 2.67 14.07 -6.29
N CYS A 545 3.11 13.05 -5.55
CA CYS A 545 2.23 12.14 -4.83
C CYS A 545 1.72 12.66 -3.48
N GLY A 546 1.93 13.95 -3.18
CA GLY A 546 1.43 14.61 -1.98
C GLY A 546 -0.09 14.77 -1.97
N PRO A 547 -0.67 15.34 -0.91
CA PRO A 547 -2.10 15.62 -0.84
C PRO A 547 -2.55 16.57 -1.95
N SER A 548 -3.66 16.25 -2.60
CA SER A 548 -4.31 17.09 -3.62
C SER A 548 -5.83 16.89 -3.57
N ALA A 549 -6.58 17.49 -4.51
CA ALA A 549 -8.01 17.23 -4.65
C ALA A 549 -8.35 15.74 -4.87
N HIS A 550 -7.41 14.95 -5.40
CA HIS A 550 -7.60 13.54 -5.73
C HIS A 550 -6.81 12.59 -4.81
N VAL A 551 -5.97 13.12 -3.92
CA VAL A 551 -5.08 12.32 -3.07
C VAL A 551 -5.33 12.64 -1.60
N TYR A 552 -5.91 11.67 -0.88
CA TYR A 552 -6.09 11.79 0.56
C TYR A 552 -4.74 11.90 1.29
N PRO A 553 -4.62 12.76 2.32
CA PRO A 553 -3.38 12.91 3.08
C PRO A 553 -2.83 11.59 3.63
N SER A 554 -3.70 10.69 4.08
CA SER A 554 -3.33 9.37 4.60
C SER A 554 -2.72 8.41 3.58
N HIS A 555 -2.81 8.71 2.28
CA HIS A 555 -2.13 7.95 1.23
C HIS A 555 -0.63 8.31 1.18
N TYR A 556 -0.31 9.57 1.47
CA TYR A 556 1.05 10.10 1.42
C TYR A 556 1.80 9.93 2.74
N ARG A 557 1.16 10.25 3.88
CA ARG A 557 1.71 10.12 5.24
C ARG A 557 0.66 9.54 6.17
N TRP A 558 1.04 8.56 6.98
CA TRP A 558 0.12 7.87 7.87
C TRP A 558 0.79 7.52 9.20
N THR A 559 -0.02 7.41 10.26
CA THR A 559 0.42 7.01 11.59
C THR A 559 -0.39 5.83 12.12
N ARG A 560 0.25 4.83 12.74
CA ARG A 560 -0.42 3.65 13.35
C ARG A 560 0.07 3.42 14.77
N SER A 561 -0.79 2.90 15.64
CA SER A 561 -0.53 2.71 17.07
C SER A 561 -0.85 1.28 17.48
N VAL A 562 -0.03 0.32 17.08
CA VAL A 562 -0.42 -1.09 17.20
C VAL A 562 -0.05 -1.61 18.59
N SER A 563 -1.00 -2.24 19.29
CA SER A 563 -0.79 -2.83 20.61
C SER A 563 0.36 -3.85 20.60
N PHE A 564 1.26 -3.77 21.58
CA PHE A 564 2.36 -4.73 21.76
C PHE A 564 1.81 -6.16 21.88
N LYS A 565 0.73 -6.32 22.67
CA LYS A 565 0.09 -7.61 22.91
C LYS A 565 -0.45 -8.22 21.61
N ASP A 566 -1.10 -7.42 20.78
CA ASP A 566 -1.67 -7.89 19.51
C ASP A 566 -0.57 -8.34 18.53
N ILE A 567 0.56 -7.62 18.48
CA ILE A 567 1.73 -8.03 17.69
C ILE A 567 2.37 -9.31 18.25
N GLU A 568 2.59 -9.39 19.57
CA GLU A 568 3.17 -10.56 20.22
C GLU A 568 2.35 -11.81 19.94
N GLU A 569 1.03 -11.75 20.11
CA GLU A 569 0.14 -12.89 19.85
C GLU A 569 0.22 -13.36 18.39
N GLU A 570 0.22 -12.43 17.42
CA GLU A 570 0.29 -12.77 16.00
C GLU A 570 1.65 -13.39 15.64
N MET A 571 2.75 -12.81 16.14
CA MET A 571 4.10 -13.30 15.89
C MET A 571 4.37 -14.64 16.57
N ALA A 572 3.99 -14.81 17.84
CA ALA A 572 4.10 -16.07 18.57
C ALA A 572 3.39 -17.20 17.82
N ARG A 573 2.19 -16.93 17.31
CA ARG A 573 1.38 -17.90 16.57
C ARG A 573 1.99 -18.27 15.20
N LYS A 574 2.40 -17.27 14.42
CA LYS A 574 2.87 -17.43 13.03
C LYS A 574 4.33 -17.87 12.94
N LEU A 575 5.18 -17.34 13.80
CA LEU A 575 6.64 -17.52 13.76
C LEU A 575 7.15 -18.49 14.81
N LYS A 576 6.29 -18.91 15.76
CA LYS A 576 6.63 -19.86 16.85
C LYS A 576 7.80 -19.36 17.70
N ILE A 577 7.86 -18.04 17.94
CA ILE A 577 8.95 -17.38 18.67
C ILE A 577 8.85 -17.48 20.19
N GLY A 578 7.69 -17.87 20.73
CA GLY A 578 7.39 -17.74 22.15
C GLY A 578 7.09 -16.29 22.52
N ARG A 579 7.59 -15.77 23.65
CA ARG A 579 7.38 -14.36 24.03
C ARG A 579 8.27 -13.44 23.22
N LEU A 580 7.73 -12.30 22.80
CA LEU A 580 8.43 -11.33 21.96
C LEU A 580 9.49 -10.58 22.79
N LYS A 581 10.74 -10.62 22.32
CA LYS A 581 11.87 -9.89 22.93
C LYS A 581 12.22 -8.62 22.14
N SER A 582 12.28 -8.72 20.81
CA SER A 582 12.60 -7.56 19.98
C SER A 582 12.11 -7.72 18.53
N ILE A 583 11.86 -6.58 17.89
CA ILE A 583 11.60 -6.45 16.46
C ILE A 583 12.59 -5.42 15.93
N ARG A 584 13.43 -5.81 14.96
CA ARG A 584 14.48 -4.92 14.44
C ARG A 584 14.49 -4.90 12.91
N PRO A 585 14.42 -3.73 12.26
CA PRO A 585 14.76 -3.61 10.84
C PRO A 585 16.16 -4.14 10.55
N LEU A 586 16.25 -5.03 9.57
CA LEU A 586 17.51 -5.64 9.11
C LEU A 586 17.99 -5.12 7.77
N LYS A 587 17.11 -4.53 6.95
CA LYS A 587 17.52 -3.93 5.68
C LYS A 587 16.48 -2.92 5.25
N ARG A 588 16.93 -1.78 4.72
CA ARG A 588 16.08 -0.79 4.06
C ARG A 588 16.46 -0.67 2.58
N SER A 589 15.50 -0.33 1.72
CA SER A 589 15.80 0.17 0.37
C SER A 589 16.29 1.60 0.45
N GLN A 590 16.89 2.13 -0.62
CA GLN A 590 17.32 3.53 -0.71
C GLN A 590 16.20 4.53 -0.35
N ALA A 591 14.96 4.23 -0.77
CA ALA A 591 13.77 5.01 -0.45
C ALA A 591 13.40 5.03 1.05
N GLY A 592 13.96 4.11 1.85
CA GLY A 592 13.72 3.98 3.29
C GLY A 592 12.79 2.83 3.68
N ASN A 593 12.21 2.11 2.72
CA ASN A 593 11.31 0.99 3.00
C ASN A 593 12.03 -0.16 3.69
N VAL A 594 11.45 -0.70 4.75
CA VAL A 594 11.94 -1.90 5.42
C VAL A 594 11.76 -3.13 4.53
N LEU A 595 12.86 -3.74 4.11
CA LEU A 595 12.90 -4.92 3.25
C LEU A 595 12.94 -6.23 4.04
N SER A 596 13.51 -6.20 5.24
CA SER A 596 13.53 -7.34 6.15
C SER A 596 13.58 -6.93 7.61
N LEU A 597 13.06 -7.80 8.48
CA LEU A 597 13.06 -7.66 9.94
C LEU A 597 13.71 -8.88 10.59
N LEU A 598 14.32 -8.69 11.75
CA LEU A 598 14.62 -9.74 12.71
C LEU A 598 13.58 -9.68 13.82
N VAL A 599 12.80 -10.75 13.97
CA VAL A 599 11.91 -10.94 15.10
C VAL A 599 12.56 -11.93 16.05
N GLN A 600 12.79 -11.52 17.30
CA GLN A 600 13.38 -12.38 18.31
C GLN A 600 12.37 -12.65 19.41
N GLY A 601 12.18 -13.92 19.74
CA GLY A 601 11.51 -14.31 20.98
C GLY A 601 12.41 -15.13 21.89
N ASP A 602 11.84 -15.59 23.00
CA ASP A 602 12.54 -16.45 23.96
C ASP A 602 12.87 -17.84 23.43
N ARG A 603 12.13 -18.37 22.45
CA ARG A 603 12.38 -19.69 21.86
C ARG A 603 13.27 -19.66 20.62
N ARG A 604 13.11 -18.64 19.76
CA ARG A 604 13.88 -18.52 18.50
C ARG A 604 13.89 -17.11 17.94
N SER A 605 14.81 -16.87 17.02
CA SER A 605 14.83 -15.70 16.15
C SER A 605 14.41 -16.07 14.73
N VAL A 606 13.67 -15.19 14.04
CA VAL A 606 13.18 -15.39 12.67
C VAL A 606 13.43 -14.13 11.85
N LYS A 607 14.10 -14.31 10.71
CA LYS A 607 14.22 -13.27 9.68
C LYS A 607 12.95 -13.26 8.83
N VAL A 608 12.23 -12.15 8.84
CA VAL A 608 11.06 -11.92 7.97
C VAL A 608 11.51 -11.10 6.78
N VAL A 609 11.27 -11.62 5.58
CA VAL A 609 11.54 -10.95 4.30
C VAL A 609 10.22 -10.84 3.54
N SER A 610 10.13 -9.85 2.65
CA SER A 610 8.94 -9.46 1.85
C SER A 610 8.00 -8.46 2.54
N GLU A 611 7.67 -7.42 1.78
CA GLU A 611 6.79 -6.31 2.15
C GLU A 611 5.42 -6.79 2.64
N ILE A 612 4.76 -7.72 1.92
CA ILE A 612 3.47 -8.30 2.30
C ILE A 612 3.53 -9.00 3.66
N LYS A 613 4.59 -9.78 3.93
CA LYS A 613 4.75 -10.48 5.21
C LYS A 613 4.99 -9.50 6.35
N ILE A 614 5.83 -8.48 6.12
CA ILE A 614 6.12 -7.43 7.11
C ILE A 614 4.84 -6.68 7.50
N ARG A 615 4.10 -6.15 6.52
CA ARG A 615 2.84 -5.42 6.76
C ARG A 615 1.81 -6.29 7.47
N GLY A 616 1.70 -7.55 7.05
CA GLY A 616 0.77 -8.51 7.62
C GLY A 616 1.10 -8.96 9.05
N LEU A 617 2.34 -8.78 9.52
CA LEU A 617 2.77 -9.10 10.88
C LEU A 617 2.76 -7.86 11.80
N LEU A 618 3.23 -6.70 11.34
CA LEU A 618 3.42 -5.52 12.19
C LEU A 618 2.16 -4.67 12.40
N GLY A 619 1.19 -4.69 11.49
CA GLY A 619 -0.08 -3.96 11.66
C GLY A 619 -1.31 -4.82 11.49
N LEU A 620 -1.19 -6.14 11.59
CA LEU A 620 -2.29 -7.09 11.33
C LEU A 620 -2.99 -6.92 9.95
N GLY A 621 -2.36 -6.18 9.02
CA GLY A 621 -2.94 -5.78 7.73
C GLY A 621 -3.06 -4.26 7.52
N SER A 622 -3.06 -3.46 8.59
CA SER A 622 -3.36 -2.01 8.54
C SER A 622 -2.20 -1.12 8.06
N LEU A 623 -0.96 -1.63 8.02
CA LEU A 623 0.17 -0.90 7.44
C LEU A 623 -0.02 -0.77 5.92
N ARG A 624 0.05 0.46 5.39
CA ARG A 624 -0.15 0.75 3.97
C ARG A 624 1.07 0.44 3.09
N SER A 625 2.27 0.54 3.66
CA SER A 625 3.55 0.24 3.01
C SER A 625 4.59 -0.22 4.05
N THR A 626 5.79 -0.57 3.61
CA THR A 626 6.95 -0.76 4.50
C THR A 626 7.83 0.48 4.66
N LEU A 627 7.43 1.62 4.10
CA LEU A 627 8.13 2.89 4.29
C LEU A 627 7.70 3.49 5.62
N PHE A 628 8.41 3.15 6.69
CA PHE A 628 8.13 3.67 8.03
C PHE A 628 9.37 3.70 8.93
N VAL A 629 9.27 4.52 9.97
CA VAL A 629 10.03 4.40 11.22
C VAL A 629 9.07 3.95 12.32
N MET A 630 9.61 3.23 13.30
CA MET A 630 8.83 2.64 14.39
C MET A 630 9.46 3.02 15.72
N GLU A 631 8.60 3.39 16.67
CA GLU A 631 8.98 3.69 18.04
C GLU A 631 8.18 2.80 18.99
N THR A 632 8.76 2.48 20.14
CA THR A 632 8.07 1.68 21.17
C THR A 632 7.56 2.62 22.26
N GLU A 633 6.25 2.59 22.50
CA GLU A 633 5.65 3.23 23.67
C GLU A 633 5.82 2.32 24.89
N LEU A 634 6.33 2.90 25.98
CA LEU A 634 6.52 2.20 27.24
C LEU A 634 5.43 2.60 28.24
N GLY A 635 4.99 1.63 29.03
CA GLY A 635 4.12 1.88 30.19
C GLY A 635 4.92 2.43 31.37
N LYS A 636 4.21 2.80 32.44
CA LYS A 636 4.83 3.25 33.71
C LYS A 636 5.78 2.21 34.33
N ASP A 637 5.61 0.94 34.01
CA ASP A 637 6.47 -0.16 34.44
C ASP A 637 7.69 -0.39 33.53
N GLY A 638 7.91 0.49 32.55
CA GLY A 638 9.00 0.40 31.58
C GLY A 638 8.80 -0.69 30.52
N LYS A 639 7.64 -1.35 30.47
CA LYS A 639 7.37 -2.40 29.49
C LYS A 639 6.70 -1.85 28.23
N PRO A 640 6.99 -2.43 27.05
CA PRO A 640 6.30 -2.07 25.81
C PRO A 640 4.76 -2.21 25.92
N GLN A 641 4.04 -1.18 25.52
CA GLN A 641 2.56 -1.15 25.47
C GLN A 641 2.05 -1.11 24.03
N ALA A 642 2.69 -0.30 23.18
CA ALA A 642 2.33 -0.16 21.78
C ALA A 642 3.56 0.14 20.92
N PHE A 643 3.41 -0.05 19.61
CA PHE A 643 4.35 0.40 18.60
C PHE A 643 3.72 1.52 17.78
N MET A 644 4.39 2.66 17.78
CA MET A 644 4.02 3.81 16.97
C MET A 644 4.77 3.76 15.65
N PHE A 645 4.03 3.74 14.55
CA PHE A 645 4.57 3.75 13.20
C PHE A 645 4.29 5.10 12.56
N TYR A 646 5.34 5.73 12.04
CA TYR A 646 5.24 6.92 11.19
C TYR A 646 5.70 6.50 9.80
N GLY A 647 4.78 6.51 8.84
CA GLY A 647 5.03 5.96 7.53
C GLY A 647 4.51 6.81 6.38
N GLY A 648 4.90 6.41 5.17
CA GLY A 648 4.50 7.08 3.94
C GLY A 648 4.11 6.10 2.84
N GLY A 649 3.29 6.58 1.92
CA GLY A 649 2.88 5.81 0.74
C GLY A 649 1.89 4.67 1.01
N TRP A 650 1.40 4.09 -0.07
CA TRP A 650 0.50 2.95 -0.12
C TRP A 650 0.92 2.02 -1.26
N GLY A 651 1.26 0.79 -0.89
CA GLY A 651 1.62 -0.27 -1.82
C GLY A 651 3.11 -0.56 -1.80
N HIS A 652 3.57 -1.22 -2.86
CA HIS A 652 4.94 -1.70 -2.95
C HIS A 652 5.94 -0.63 -3.40
N GLY A 653 5.50 0.56 -3.82
CA GLY A 653 6.41 1.67 -4.12
C GLY A 653 7.20 1.57 -5.44
N LEU A 654 6.94 0.58 -6.30
CA LEU A 654 7.72 0.36 -7.54
C LEU A 654 6.97 0.86 -8.78
N GLY A 655 7.73 1.30 -9.78
CA GLY A 655 7.19 1.76 -11.06
C GLY A 655 6.41 3.06 -10.93
N LEU A 656 5.29 3.18 -11.65
CA LEU A 656 4.50 4.41 -11.62
C LEU A 656 3.78 4.59 -10.28
N CYS A 657 3.95 5.76 -9.66
CA CYS A 657 3.12 6.18 -8.53
C CYS A 657 1.81 6.78 -9.04
N GLN A 658 0.67 6.18 -8.73
CA GLN A 658 -0.64 6.65 -9.24
C GLN A 658 -0.96 8.07 -8.76
N SER A 659 -0.83 8.32 -7.44
CA SER A 659 -0.96 9.69 -6.90
C SER A 659 0.04 10.67 -7.50
N GLY A 660 1.27 10.24 -7.78
CA GLY A 660 2.29 11.11 -8.36
C GLY A 660 2.05 11.38 -9.85
N ALA A 661 1.45 10.45 -10.59
CA ALA A 661 0.97 10.70 -11.94
C ALA A 661 -0.14 11.77 -11.96
N MET A 662 -1.05 11.74 -10.98
CA MET A 662 -2.07 12.79 -10.81
C MET A 662 -1.42 14.16 -10.57
N GLY A 663 -0.51 14.27 -9.59
CA GLY A 663 0.17 15.54 -9.32
C GLY A 663 1.03 16.04 -10.48
N ARG A 664 1.64 15.13 -11.26
CA ARG A 664 2.38 15.50 -12.48
C ARG A 664 1.46 16.03 -13.57
N ALA A 665 0.31 15.39 -13.78
CA ALA A 665 -0.71 15.87 -14.72
C ALA A 665 -1.30 17.21 -14.28
N GLU A 666 -1.56 17.42 -12.98
CA GLU A 666 -1.96 18.72 -12.41
C GLU A 666 -0.90 19.81 -12.65
N SER A 667 0.38 19.44 -12.74
CA SER A 667 1.47 20.35 -13.11
C SER A 667 1.63 20.58 -14.62
N GLY A 668 0.72 20.05 -15.44
CA GLY A 668 0.71 20.23 -16.90
C GLY A 668 1.56 19.20 -17.68
N GLN A 669 1.96 18.08 -17.06
CA GLN A 669 2.69 17.03 -17.78
C GLN A 669 1.73 16.12 -18.56
N GLU A 670 2.02 15.94 -19.84
CA GLU A 670 1.37 14.93 -20.68
C GLU A 670 1.74 13.51 -20.26
N HIS A 671 0.83 12.55 -20.49
CA HIS A 671 0.98 11.15 -20.08
C HIS A 671 2.28 10.49 -20.58
N ASP A 672 2.74 10.86 -21.77
CA ASP A 672 4.01 10.39 -22.32
C ASP A 672 5.21 10.79 -21.47
N ARG A 673 5.21 12.04 -20.97
CA ARG A 673 6.26 12.54 -20.08
C ARG A 673 6.18 11.85 -18.73
N ILE A 674 4.97 11.72 -18.19
CA ILE A 674 4.71 11.01 -16.93
C ILE A 674 5.28 9.59 -16.97
N ILE A 675 4.99 8.84 -18.05
CA ILE A 675 5.48 7.46 -18.21
C ILE A 675 7.02 7.43 -18.23
N ARG A 676 7.67 8.29 -19.02
CA ARG A 676 9.15 8.31 -19.12
C ARG A 676 9.84 8.73 -17.83
N ASP A 677 9.20 9.58 -17.02
CA ASP A 677 9.74 9.97 -15.72
C ASP A 677 9.71 8.80 -14.70
N TYR A 678 8.69 7.95 -14.75
CA TYR A 678 8.61 6.74 -13.90
C TYR A 678 9.36 5.53 -14.46
N PHE A 679 9.54 5.46 -15.78
CA PHE A 679 10.22 4.37 -16.46
C PHE A 679 11.30 4.93 -17.40
N PRO A 680 12.49 5.27 -16.89
CA PRO A 680 13.52 5.87 -17.71
C PRO A 680 14.02 4.91 -18.79
N GLY A 681 14.19 5.43 -20.02
CA GLY A 681 14.71 4.67 -21.16
C GLY A 681 13.68 3.81 -21.90
N VAL A 682 12.40 3.92 -21.57
CA VAL A 682 11.33 3.27 -22.34
C VAL A 682 10.86 4.11 -23.52
N GLU A 683 10.28 3.44 -24.50
CA GLU A 683 9.62 4.03 -25.66
C GLU A 683 8.11 3.80 -25.56
N ILE A 684 7.33 4.67 -26.19
CA ILE A 684 5.89 4.48 -26.32
C ILE A 684 5.62 4.15 -27.78
N SER A 685 5.10 2.96 -28.01
CA SER A 685 4.86 2.40 -29.35
C SER A 685 3.37 2.25 -29.60
N GLN A 686 2.98 2.34 -30.86
CA GLN A 686 1.63 2.03 -31.33
C GLN A 686 1.58 0.57 -31.79
N LEU A 687 0.63 -0.21 -31.29
CA LEU A 687 0.36 -1.54 -31.81
C LEU A 687 -0.29 -1.43 -33.19
N SER A 688 0.24 -2.16 -34.16
CA SER A 688 -0.39 -2.37 -35.47
C SER A 688 -1.37 -3.52 -35.36
N TYR A 689 -2.65 -3.22 -35.13
CA TYR A 689 -3.74 -4.16 -35.37
C TYR A 689 -4.89 -3.46 -36.06
#